data_AF-A0A6G9Y950-F1
#
_entry.id   AF-A0A6G9Y950-F1
#
_cell.length_a   1.000
_cell.length_b   1.000
_cell.length_c   1.000
_cell.angle_alpha   90.00
_cell.angle_beta   90.00
_cell.angle_gamma   90.00
#
_symmetry.space_group_name_H-M   'P 1'
#
loop_
_entity.id
_entity.type
_entity.pdbx_description
1 polymer ?
#
loop_
_entity_poly.entity_id
_entity_poly.type
_entity_poly.pdbx_seq_one_letter_code
_entity_poly.pdbx_strand_id
1 'polypeptide(L)'
;MGSVFDAAVGKDGTLFYTVSADSSVHEGFSNAIPVLGPSFAPAGAGVATGIQSGNQFDIFVVDNFGRLTVAWSANFDPFQSSALTSNEFAPPGAHLATGTQANNQLDVFVVGNDGAVYVLWEAQNGGWTQPIALTPVGFAPAGAGLATGRQANDQLDVFVVGNDGILYVLWEANNGGWSQPLPLTDREFAPHGAYLATGSQSTLNEHNSQLDVFVIGNDGALSVLWEVNNGGWNGPSAITQPHYLPPGGGFGVFLQKLQGDPPSHQLDVAFVAPDGSLSVIWEVDNGGWSAPAPISTPGLALPGAPVSGTLFDTTLFAAVLVPTVDQTLVQYEVFGVGDGWSGPHQLTAAGYMSERANSSISVLKTEPPHNSVDIVPFITFIFSILDGPKDPKTLARIRWEAGDHDQGVARALESVAMARELVFEDVKYRPMLAQRLLDPAGLYLGLVGRAAEAAQLDAESAQIYASLANADPATHDNRFQQAQALIAQAQQLFAANQPADAIARAQDAVAILRTLAPDSDAYLGALGNCLLYPLTGFLISTQRWDEAIAAAREGSAAFQQLATTDPNQPVHRYDLARANIQLGQAWWGKGDLTQAFDRIEAALAIARKLVAEDVSYRGALGEWLLYPMTTFLMVQQRWDEAIAAGGEALTVFEQLAAAEPNVPGHRYDTGRAQIEVGEAWWGKPDPTRAIDHVQAAIAIIRRLITDNPTYRYALAQWLEFPLSAYLQATGRRADAIAAESEAVDILTVLAAADPDHYTTRLAAARRRLADLRAGA
;
A
#
# COMPACT_ATOMS: atom_id res chain seq x y z
N MET A 1 11.67 -1.22 -11.23
CA MET A 1 12.42 -2.29 -10.54
C MET A 1 11.41 -3.19 -9.83
N GLY A 2 10.71 -4.01 -10.61
CA GLY A 2 9.66 -4.90 -10.12
C GLY A 2 10.23 -6.23 -9.61
N SER A 3 9.37 -7.05 -9.01
CA SER A 3 9.70 -8.47 -8.82
C SER A 3 8.51 -9.35 -9.15
N VAL A 4 8.83 -10.50 -9.72
CA VAL A 4 7.86 -11.51 -10.15
C VAL A 4 7.70 -12.56 -9.07
N PHE A 5 6.46 -12.87 -8.76
CA PHE A 5 6.06 -13.99 -7.93
C PHE A 5 5.32 -14.98 -8.79
N ASP A 6 5.83 -16.21 -8.81
CA ASP A 6 5.17 -17.32 -9.46
C ASP A 6 4.62 -18.24 -8.39
N ALA A 7 3.40 -18.73 -8.55
CA ALA A 7 2.81 -19.70 -7.63
C ALA A 7 2.28 -20.91 -8.40
N ALA A 8 2.53 -22.11 -7.87
CA ALA A 8 2.03 -23.35 -8.44
C ALA A 8 1.92 -24.46 -7.37
N VAL A 9 1.28 -25.57 -7.74
CA VAL A 9 1.15 -26.75 -6.89
C VAL A 9 2.00 -27.89 -7.45
N GLY A 10 2.94 -28.38 -6.64
CA GLY A 10 3.80 -29.51 -6.97
C GLY A 10 3.05 -30.84 -7.07
N LYS A 11 3.69 -31.86 -7.64
CA LYS A 11 3.10 -33.22 -7.75
C LYS A 11 2.73 -33.86 -6.42
N ASP A 12 3.47 -33.50 -5.37
CA ASP A 12 3.23 -33.94 -4.00
C ASP A 12 2.06 -33.20 -3.33
N GLY A 13 1.48 -32.20 -4.01
CA GLY A 13 0.40 -31.36 -3.51
C GLY A 13 0.85 -30.18 -2.66
N THR A 14 2.15 -29.88 -2.61
CA THR A 14 2.70 -28.69 -1.95
C THR A 14 2.36 -27.44 -2.76
N LEU A 15 1.74 -26.44 -2.13
CA LEU A 15 1.65 -25.09 -2.69
C LEU A 15 2.98 -24.40 -2.45
N PHE A 16 3.60 -23.88 -3.50
CA PHE A 16 4.85 -23.15 -3.41
C PHE A 16 4.80 -21.87 -4.22
N TYR A 17 5.76 -20.99 -3.97
CA TYR A 17 6.02 -19.85 -4.83
C TYR A 17 7.50 -19.76 -5.19
N THR A 18 7.81 -19.10 -6.31
CA THR A 18 9.15 -18.67 -6.68
C THR A 18 9.18 -17.17 -6.87
N VAL A 19 10.38 -16.61 -6.79
CA VAL A 19 10.60 -15.19 -6.98
C VAL A 19 11.76 -14.94 -7.95
N SER A 20 11.56 -13.99 -8.86
CA SER A 20 12.59 -13.45 -9.74
C SER A 20 12.69 -11.93 -9.54
N ALA A 21 13.90 -11.43 -9.25
CA ALA A 21 14.18 -10.01 -9.04
C ALA A 21 14.79 -9.36 -10.29
N ASP A 22 14.44 -8.11 -10.54
CA ASP A 22 15.00 -7.29 -11.61
C ASP A 22 16.50 -7.04 -11.37
N SER A 23 17.35 -7.88 -11.95
CA SER A 23 18.75 -7.55 -12.08
C SER A 23 19.19 -7.87 -13.50
N SER A 24 19.85 -6.91 -14.14
CA SER A 24 20.53 -7.05 -15.44
C SER A 24 21.71 -8.05 -15.41
N VAL A 25 21.74 -8.94 -14.42
CA VAL A 25 22.71 -9.99 -14.16
C VAL A 25 21.88 -11.26 -14.04
N HIS A 26 22.13 -12.25 -14.91
CA HIS A 26 21.33 -13.46 -15.11
C HIS A 26 21.30 -14.46 -13.92
N GLU A 27 21.39 -13.99 -12.66
CA GLU A 27 21.51 -14.81 -11.45
C GLU A 27 20.60 -14.28 -10.33
N GLY A 28 19.31 -14.66 -10.32
CA GLY A 28 18.37 -14.19 -9.30
C GLY A 28 17.06 -14.97 -9.12
N PHE A 29 16.95 -16.20 -9.63
CA PHE A 29 15.74 -17.03 -9.46
C PHE A 29 15.75 -17.81 -8.15
N SER A 30 14.59 -17.88 -7.49
CA SER A 30 14.42 -18.77 -6.34
C SER A 30 14.07 -20.18 -6.71
N ASN A 31 14.61 -21.10 -5.92
CA ASN A 31 14.02 -22.43 -5.83
C ASN A 31 12.58 -22.29 -5.33
N ALA A 32 11.75 -23.29 -5.62
CA ALA A 32 10.41 -23.42 -5.05
C ALA A 32 10.44 -23.31 -3.52
N ILE A 33 9.78 -22.27 -2.99
CA ILE A 33 9.63 -22.02 -1.56
C ILE A 33 8.24 -22.54 -1.14
N PRO A 34 8.16 -23.53 -0.23
CA PRO A 34 6.88 -24.06 0.23
C PRO A 34 6.06 -23.00 0.98
N VAL A 35 4.78 -22.87 0.63
CA VAL A 35 3.78 -22.03 1.31
C VAL A 35 2.90 -22.90 2.20
N LEU A 36 2.28 -23.92 1.61
CA LEU A 36 1.48 -24.93 2.32
C LEU A 36 2.00 -26.31 1.94
N GLY A 37 2.20 -27.15 2.95
CA GLY A 37 2.95 -28.40 2.83
C GLY A 37 2.32 -29.47 1.92
N PRO A 38 2.96 -30.66 1.83
CA PRO A 38 2.53 -31.73 0.94
C PRO A 38 1.08 -32.18 1.17
N SER A 39 0.45 -32.70 0.11
CA SER A 39 -0.94 -33.18 0.09
C SER A 39 -1.99 -32.11 0.43
N PHE A 40 -1.64 -30.82 0.26
CA PHE A 40 -2.56 -29.72 0.49
C PHE A 40 -3.59 -29.57 -0.63
N ALA A 41 -3.13 -29.52 -1.89
CA ALA A 41 -3.96 -29.40 -3.09
C ALA A 41 -3.62 -30.50 -4.10
N PRO A 42 -4.49 -30.82 -5.09
CA PRO A 42 -4.19 -31.83 -6.08
C PRO A 42 -3.13 -31.33 -7.07
N ALA A 43 -2.34 -32.25 -7.63
CA ALA A 43 -1.32 -31.92 -8.63
C ALA A 43 -1.96 -31.27 -9.87
N GLY A 44 -1.46 -30.09 -10.24
CA GLY A 44 -2.02 -29.30 -11.34
C GLY A 44 -3.29 -28.51 -11.00
N ALA A 45 -3.61 -28.36 -9.71
CA ALA A 45 -4.65 -27.44 -9.25
C ALA A 45 -4.50 -26.05 -9.88
N GLY A 46 -5.63 -25.43 -10.24
CA GLY A 46 -5.68 -24.02 -10.58
C GLY A 46 -5.16 -23.16 -9.42
N VAL A 47 -4.32 -22.19 -9.76
CA VAL A 47 -3.79 -21.20 -8.82
C VAL A 47 -4.09 -19.83 -9.41
N ALA A 48 -4.55 -18.91 -8.58
CA ALA A 48 -4.66 -17.49 -8.92
C ALA A 48 -3.91 -16.67 -7.88
N THR A 49 -3.31 -15.56 -8.30
CA THR A 49 -2.55 -14.68 -7.42
C THR A 49 -3.06 -13.25 -7.53
N GLY A 50 -3.12 -12.56 -6.40
CA GLY A 50 -3.53 -11.16 -6.30
C GLY A 50 -2.54 -10.37 -5.47
N ILE A 51 -2.47 -9.06 -5.74
CA ILE A 51 -1.70 -8.12 -4.94
C ILE A 51 -2.66 -7.05 -4.42
N GLN A 52 -2.64 -6.82 -3.11
CA GLN A 52 -3.47 -5.82 -2.44
C GLN A 52 -2.68 -4.57 -2.04
N SER A 53 -3.39 -3.47 -1.77
CA SER A 53 -2.76 -2.21 -1.34
C SER A 53 -2.13 -2.36 0.05
N GLY A 54 -0.79 -2.36 0.11
CA GLY A 54 -0.02 -2.56 1.34
C GLY A 54 1.05 -3.67 1.26
N ASN A 55 1.52 -4.05 0.06
CA ASN A 55 2.50 -5.12 -0.16
C ASN A 55 2.04 -6.50 0.35
N GLN A 56 0.73 -6.79 0.27
CA GLN A 56 0.21 -8.13 0.53
C GLN A 56 0.08 -8.92 -0.77
N PHE A 57 0.69 -10.10 -0.80
CA PHE A 57 0.61 -11.07 -1.87
C PHE A 57 -0.29 -12.23 -1.45
N ASP A 58 -1.34 -12.47 -2.22
CA ASP A 58 -2.35 -13.50 -1.96
C ASP A 58 -2.28 -14.60 -3.03
N ILE A 59 -2.29 -15.84 -2.58
CA ILE A 59 -2.33 -17.05 -3.43
C ILE A 59 -3.63 -17.79 -3.11
N PHE A 60 -4.45 -18.00 -4.13
CA PHE A 60 -5.71 -18.72 -4.02
C PHE A 60 -5.60 -20.09 -4.69
N VAL A 61 -6.15 -21.10 -4.02
CA VAL A 61 -6.22 -22.47 -4.54
C VAL A 61 -7.41 -23.20 -3.93
N VAL A 62 -8.04 -24.09 -4.71
CA VAL A 62 -9.05 -25.01 -4.19
C VAL A 62 -8.36 -26.28 -3.69
N ASP A 63 -8.37 -26.48 -2.38
CA ASP A 63 -7.63 -27.55 -1.71
C ASP A 63 -8.22 -28.96 -1.95
N ASN A 64 -7.56 -30.00 -1.41
CA ASN A 64 -8.02 -31.38 -1.54
C ASN A 64 -9.39 -31.68 -0.90
N PHE A 65 -9.92 -30.77 -0.07
CA PHE A 65 -11.26 -30.87 0.52
C PHE A 65 -12.30 -30.10 -0.30
N GLY A 66 -11.92 -29.49 -1.42
CA GLY A 66 -12.82 -28.68 -2.25
C GLY A 66 -13.09 -27.29 -1.66
N ARG A 67 -12.23 -26.80 -0.77
CA ARG A 67 -12.33 -25.45 -0.18
C ARG A 67 -11.47 -24.48 -0.98
N LEU A 68 -12.06 -23.39 -1.43
CA LEU A 68 -11.29 -22.20 -1.81
C LEU A 68 -10.54 -21.68 -0.57
N THR A 69 -9.22 -21.69 -0.64
CA THR A 69 -8.31 -21.27 0.42
C THR A 69 -7.43 -20.14 -0.09
N VAL A 70 -7.24 -19.12 0.74
CA VAL A 70 -6.24 -18.07 0.51
C VAL A 70 -5.04 -18.34 1.41
N ALA A 71 -3.85 -18.23 0.84
CA ALA A 71 -2.60 -18.09 1.58
C ALA A 71 -2.06 -16.70 1.27
N TRP A 72 -1.81 -15.89 2.30
CA TRP A 72 -1.36 -14.51 2.11
C TRP A 72 -0.12 -14.21 2.93
N SER A 73 0.65 -13.26 2.42
CA SER A 73 1.83 -12.72 3.07
C SER A 73 1.81 -11.21 2.91
N ALA A 74 1.70 -10.48 4.03
CA ALA A 74 1.72 -9.02 4.07
C ALA A 74 3.13 -8.54 4.44
N ASN A 75 3.68 -7.59 3.69
CA ASN A 75 5.07 -7.11 3.86
C ASN A 75 6.10 -8.25 3.88
N PHE A 76 5.74 -9.38 3.27
CA PHE A 76 6.49 -10.63 3.27
C PHE A 76 6.72 -11.32 4.62
N ASP A 77 5.82 -11.14 5.58
CA ASP A 77 5.75 -12.00 6.76
C ASP A 77 5.50 -13.48 6.37
N PRO A 78 5.82 -14.46 7.25
CA PRO A 78 5.49 -15.86 6.99
C PRO A 78 4.03 -16.02 6.56
N PHE A 79 3.81 -16.82 5.52
CA PHE A 79 2.48 -17.02 4.96
C PHE A 79 1.48 -17.46 6.02
N GLN A 80 0.36 -16.74 6.08
CA GLN A 80 -0.83 -17.13 6.78
C GLN A 80 -1.79 -17.80 5.79
N SER A 81 -2.74 -18.58 6.28
CA SER A 81 -3.75 -19.20 5.41
C SER A 81 -5.10 -19.32 6.09
N SER A 82 -6.16 -19.27 5.28
CA SER A 82 -7.54 -19.37 5.73
C SER A 82 -8.41 -19.97 4.63
N ALA A 83 -9.26 -20.92 5.00
CA ALA A 83 -10.29 -21.42 4.10
C ALA A 83 -11.42 -20.39 4.01
N LEU A 84 -11.72 -19.93 2.79
CA LEU A 84 -12.77 -18.95 2.52
C LEU A 84 -14.16 -19.60 2.39
N THR A 85 -14.19 -20.90 2.16
CA THR A 85 -15.41 -21.67 1.89
C THR A 85 -15.45 -22.97 2.67
N SER A 86 -16.65 -23.55 2.78
CA SER A 86 -16.84 -24.86 3.40
C SER A 86 -16.28 -25.99 2.53
N ASN A 87 -16.11 -27.18 3.12
CA ASN A 87 -15.75 -28.38 2.38
C ASN A 87 -16.71 -28.64 1.22
N GLU A 88 -16.20 -29.25 0.15
CA GLU A 88 -16.96 -29.65 -1.04
C GLU A 88 -17.66 -28.47 -1.74
N PHE A 89 -17.14 -27.24 -1.60
CA PHE A 89 -17.69 -26.06 -2.27
C PHE A 89 -17.43 -26.09 -3.78
N ALA A 90 -16.19 -26.37 -4.19
CA ALA A 90 -15.77 -26.51 -5.58
C ALA A 90 -15.00 -27.82 -5.80
N PRO A 91 -14.81 -28.28 -7.05
CA PRO A 91 -13.96 -29.43 -7.33
C PRO A 91 -12.53 -29.17 -6.81
N PRO A 92 -11.87 -30.13 -6.14
CA PRO A 92 -10.46 -29.99 -5.77
C PRO A 92 -9.60 -29.58 -6.97
N GLY A 93 -8.84 -28.50 -6.82
CA GLY A 93 -7.99 -27.95 -7.88
C GLY A 93 -8.72 -27.20 -9.00
N ALA A 94 -9.98 -26.81 -8.81
CA ALA A 94 -10.72 -25.96 -9.75
C ALA A 94 -9.93 -24.71 -10.19
N HIS A 95 -10.22 -24.23 -11.40
CA HIS A 95 -9.67 -22.97 -11.90
C HIS A 95 -10.20 -21.77 -11.13
N LEU A 96 -9.36 -20.75 -11.04
CA LEU A 96 -9.61 -19.51 -10.32
C LEU A 96 -9.19 -18.33 -11.19
N ALA A 97 -9.87 -17.21 -11.04
CA ALA A 97 -9.46 -15.92 -11.58
C ALA A 97 -9.58 -14.86 -10.49
N THR A 98 -8.69 -13.87 -10.52
CA THR A 98 -8.68 -12.75 -9.57
C THR A 98 -8.83 -11.43 -10.31
N GLY A 99 -9.57 -10.48 -9.75
CA GLY A 99 -9.76 -9.14 -10.31
C GLY A 99 -9.59 -8.07 -9.24
N THR A 100 -8.99 -6.94 -9.58
CA THR A 100 -8.87 -5.80 -8.65
C THR A 100 -9.76 -4.65 -9.11
N GLN A 101 -10.57 -4.11 -8.21
CA GLN A 101 -11.45 -2.97 -8.46
C GLN A 101 -10.77 -1.62 -8.15
N ALA A 102 -11.42 -0.51 -8.49
CA ALA A 102 -10.90 0.86 -8.33
C ALA A 102 -10.56 1.28 -6.89
N ASN A 103 -11.19 0.64 -5.92
CA ASN A 103 -10.95 0.85 -4.49
C ASN A 103 -9.85 -0.07 -3.91
N ASN A 104 -9.05 -0.73 -4.77
CA ASN A 104 -8.07 -1.76 -4.41
C ASN A 104 -8.67 -3.03 -3.76
N GLN A 105 -9.97 -3.26 -3.90
CA GLN A 105 -10.60 -4.51 -3.50
C GLN A 105 -10.17 -5.64 -4.43
N LEU A 106 -9.74 -6.76 -3.84
CA LEU A 106 -9.42 -7.98 -4.56
C LEU A 106 -10.61 -8.94 -4.55
N ASP A 107 -11.07 -9.32 -5.74
CA ASP A 107 -12.10 -10.32 -5.96
C ASP A 107 -11.48 -11.63 -6.46
N VAL A 108 -12.06 -12.76 -6.05
CA VAL A 108 -11.71 -14.10 -6.53
C VAL A 108 -12.96 -14.81 -7.04
N PHE A 109 -12.83 -15.42 -8.20
CA PHE A 109 -13.91 -16.10 -8.92
C PHE A 109 -13.62 -17.60 -9.04
N VAL A 110 -14.67 -18.41 -8.90
CA VAL A 110 -14.61 -19.87 -9.01
C VAL A 110 -15.94 -20.44 -9.49
N VAL A 111 -15.91 -21.53 -10.27
CA VAL A 111 -17.12 -22.28 -10.61
C VAL A 111 -17.31 -23.43 -9.62
N GLY A 112 -18.38 -23.37 -8.83
CA GLY A 112 -18.68 -24.32 -7.76
C GLY A 112 -19.02 -25.74 -8.25
N ASN A 113 -19.15 -26.69 -7.33
CA ASN A 113 -19.57 -28.07 -7.64
C ASN A 113 -20.97 -28.15 -8.26
N ASP A 114 -21.80 -27.13 -8.03
CA ASP A 114 -23.13 -26.99 -8.61
C ASP A 114 -23.12 -26.34 -10.01
N GLY A 115 -21.95 -25.93 -10.52
CA GLY A 115 -21.78 -25.30 -11.83
C GLY A 115 -22.18 -23.82 -11.89
N ALA A 116 -22.42 -23.18 -10.76
CA ALA A 116 -22.62 -21.72 -10.70
C ALA A 116 -21.27 -20.99 -10.60
N VAL A 117 -21.18 -19.80 -11.17
CA VAL A 117 -20.02 -18.90 -11.02
C VAL A 117 -20.20 -18.13 -9.73
N TYR A 118 -19.19 -18.17 -8.86
CA TYR A 118 -19.17 -17.46 -7.59
C TYR A 118 -18.09 -16.38 -7.57
N VAL A 119 -18.38 -15.31 -6.84
CA VAL A 119 -17.39 -14.30 -6.44
C VAL A 119 -17.29 -14.26 -4.91
N LEU A 120 -16.07 -14.07 -4.42
CA LEU A 120 -15.76 -13.66 -3.06
C LEU A 120 -14.82 -12.46 -3.16
N TRP A 121 -14.86 -11.57 -2.17
CA TRP A 121 -14.00 -10.39 -2.17
C TRP A 121 -13.59 -9.97 -0.78
N GLU A 122 -12.53 -9.16 -0.72
CA GLU A 122 -11.99 -8.66 0.53
C GLU A 122 -12.73 -7.40 1.02
N ALA A 123 -13.18 -7.40 2.28
CA ALA A 123 -13.88 -6.26 2.87
C ALA A 123 -12.94 -5.42 3.76
N GLN A 124 -12.37 -4.35 3.18
CA GLN A 124 -11.65 -3.27 3.90
C GLN A 124 -10.58 -3.78 4.87
N ASN A 125 -9.69 -4.69 4.45
CA ASN A 125 -8.62 -5.24 5.29
C ASN A 125 -9.08 -5.99 6.56
N GLY A 126 -10.37 -6.40 6.63
CA GLY A 126 -10.99 -6.97 7.83
C GLY A 126 -11.56 -8.40 7.68
N GLY A 127 -11.69 -8.92 6.46
CA GLY A 127 -12.13 -10.31 6.18
C GLY A 127 -12.78 -10.50 4.80
N TRP A 128 -12.77 -11.75 4.30
CA TRP A 128 -13.42 -12.11 3.04
C TRP A 128 -14.94 -12.26 3.17
N THR A 129 -15.67 -11.89 2.12
CA THR A 129 -17.13 -12.09 2.05
C THR A 129 -17.51 -13.56 1.90
N GLN A 130 -18.77 -13.88 2.18
CA GLN A 130 -19.34 -15.18 1.86
C GLN A 130 -19.53 -15.31 0.34
N PRO A 131 -19.45 -16.53 -0.24
CA PRO A 131 -19.64 -16.73 -1.67
C PRO A 131 -20.98 -16.23 -2.19
N ILE A 132 -20.95 -15.44 -3.25
CA ILE A 132 -22.15 -14.93 -3.92
C ILE A 132 -22.20 -15.52 -5.33
N ALA A 133 -23.31 -16.20 -5.64
CA ALA A 133 -23.54 -16.76 -6.97
C ALA A 133 -23.91 -15.64 -7.96
N LEU A 134 -23.15 -15.56 -9.06
CA LEU A 134 -23.38 -14.64 -10.17
C LEU A 134 -24.27 -15.26 -11.25
N THR A 135 -24.30 -16.59 -11.32
CA THR A 135 -25.10 -17.34 -12.29
C THR A 135 -25.99 -18.39 -11.61
N PRO A 136 -27.02 -18.89 -12.31
CA PRO A 136 -27.79 -20.04 -11.83
C PRO A 136 -26.94 -21.32 -11.73
N VAL A 137 -27.38 -22.25 -10.89
CA VAL A 137 -26.87 -23.62 -10.82
C VAL A 137 -26.87 -24.29 -12.20
N GLY A 138 -25.79 -25.00 -12.53
CA GLY A 138 -25.61 -25.73 -13.79
C GLY A 138 -25.25 -24.85 -14.99
N PHE A 139 -24.81 -23.61 -14.77
CA PHE A 139 -24.47 -22.68 -15.85
C PHE A 139 -23.22 -23.11 -16.64
N ALA A 140 -22.14 -23.47 -15.93
CA ALA A 140 -20.87 -23.90 -16.50
C ALA A 140 -20.42 -25.25 -15.92
N PRO A 141 -19.44 -25.93 -16.54
CA PRO A 141 -18.84 -27.12 -15.92
C PRO A 141 -18.22 -26.77 -14.57
N ALA A 142 -18.37 -27.65 -13.57
CA ALA A 142 -17.77 -27.44 -12.26
C ALA A 142 -16.23 -27.28 -12.39
N GLY A 143 -15.69 -26.23 -11.77
CA GLY A 143 -14.27 -25.89 -11.86
C GLY A 143 -13.78 -25.39 -13.23
N ALA A 144 -14.68 -24.97 -14.12
CA ALA A 144 -14.35 -24.42 -15.44
C ALA A 144 -13.35 -23.25 -15.39
N GLY A 145 -12.60 -23.09 -16.50
CA GLY A 145 -11.71 -21.95 -16.71
C GLY A 145 -12.43 -20.60 -16.63
N LEU A 146 -11.74 -19.63 -16.03
CA LEU A 146 -12.21 -18.27 -15.83
C LEU A 146 -11.11 -17.29 -16.22
N ALA A 147 -11.49 -16.10 -16.68
CA ALA A 147 -10.59 -14.97 -16.83
C ALA A 147 -11.29 -13.69 -16.40
N THR A 148 -10.53 -12.72 -15.93
CA THR A 148 -11.01 -11.41 -15.46
C THR A 148 -10.33 -10.30 -16.24
N GLY A 149 -11.04 -9.21 -16.52
CA GLY A 149 -10.49 -8.07 -17.26
C GLY A 149 -11.08 -6.76 -16.76
N ARG A 150 -10.29 -5.70 -16.70
CA ARG A 150 -10.77 -4.37 -16.27
C ARG A 150 -10.89 -3.45 -17.47
N GLN A 151 -12.08 -2.87 -17.67
CA GLN A 151 -12.32 -1.88 -18.72
C GLN A 151 -11.91 -0.46 -18.28
N ALA A 152 -11.96 0.48 -19.22
CA ALA A 152 -11.46 1.85 -19.06
C ALA A 152 -12.23 2.70 -18.03
N ASN A 153 -13.49 2.35 -17.78
CA ASN A 153 -14.36 2.99 -16.79
C ASN A 153 -14.31 2.31 -15.41
N ASP A 154 -13.27 1.52 -15.15
CA ASP A 154 -13.09 0.71 -13.94
C ASP A 154 -14.10 -0.42 -13.74
N GLN A 155 -14.87 -0.78 -14.76
CA GLN A 155 -15.72 -1.97 -14.75
C GLN A 155 -14.87 -3.24 -14.73
N LEU A 156 -15.18 -4.16 -13.82
CA LEU A 156 -14.57 -5.48 -13.75
C LEU A 156 -15.45 -6.50 -14.49
N ASP A 157 -14.87 -7.17 -15.48
CA ASP A 157 -15.48 -8.24 -16.23
C ASP A 157 -14.94 -9.60 -15.80
N VAL A 158 -15.81 -10.62 -15.80
CA VAL A 158 -15.44 -12.03 -15.65
C VAL A 158 -16.00 -12.83 -16.83
N PHE A 159 -15.17 -13.70 -17.38
CA PHE A 159 -15.46 -14.51 -18.56
C PHE A 159 -15.48 -15.99 -18.22
N VAL A 160 -16.42 -16.74 -18.81
CA VAL A 160 -16.57 -18.18 -18.64
C VAL A 160 -17.16 -18.83 -19.88
N VAL A 161 -16.74 -20.06 -20.21
CA VAL A 161 -17.42 -20.87 -21.24
C VAL A 161 -18.44 -21.80 -20.59
N GLY A 162 -19.72 -21.61 -20.90
CA GLY A 162 -20.83 -22.35 -20.32
C GLY A 162 -20.93 -23.81 -20.76
N ASN A 163 -21.88 -24.55 -20.18
CA ASN A 163 -22.22 -25.94 -20.57
C ASN A 163 -22.84 -26.05 -21.99
N ASP A 164 -23.09 -24.92 -22.64
CA ASP A 164 -23.55 -24.79 -24.01
C ASP A 164 -22.43 -24.37 -24.98
N GLY A 165 -21.18 -24.32 -24.50
CA GLY A 165 -20.01 -23.96 -25.29
C GLY A 165 -19.96 -22.49 -25.72
N ILE A 166 -20.81 -21.63 -25.14
CA ILE A 166 -20.80 -20.19 -25.37
C ILE A 166 -19.82 -19.53 -24.40
N LEU A 167 -18.95 -18.66 -24.90
CA LEU A 167 -18.20 -17.70 -24.10
C LEU A 167 -19.15 -16.58 -23.63
N TYR A 168 -19.26 -16.41 -22.32
CA TYR A 168 -20.04 -15.35 -21.67
C TYR A 168 -19.16 -14.32 -20.98
N VAL A 169 -19.67 -13.10 -20.86
CA VAL A 169 -19.16 -12.08 -19.94
C VAL A 169 -20.22 -11.71 -18.91
N LEU A 170 -19.79 -11.52 -17.66
CA LEU A 170 -20.52 -10.84 -16.61
C LEU A 170 -19.67 -9.68 -16.12
N TRP A 171 -20.29 -8.62 -15.63
CA TRP A 171 -19.55 -7.44 -15.21
C TRP A 171 -20.17 -6.72 -14.03
N GLU A 172 -19.33 -5.99 -13.31
CA GLU A 172 -19.73 -5.05 -12.27
C GLU A 172 -19.17 -3.66 -12.60
N ALA A 173 -20.04 -2.66 -12.58
CA ALA A 173 -19.66 -1.25 -12.75
C ALA A 173 -19.98 -0.44 -11.50
N ASN A 174 -19.05 0.41 -11.06
CA ASN A 174 -19.22 1.38 -9.95
C ASN A 174 -19.69 0.75 -8.61
N ASN A 175 -19.16 -0.43 -8.23
CA ASN A 175 -19.56 -1.17 -7.04
C ASN A 175 -21.09 -1.44 -6.98
N GLY A 176 -21.70 -1.65 -8.15
CA GLY A 176 -23.11 -1.95 -8.32
C GLY A 176 -23.44 -3.45 -8.20
N GLY A 177 -24.62 -3.86 -8.64
CA GLY A 177 -24.92 -5.29 -8.78
C GLY A 177 -24.26 -5.87 -10.03
N TRP A 178 -23.78 -7.11 -9.96
CA TRP A 178 -23.30 -7.87 -11.11
C TRP A 178 -24.37 -7.99 -12.20
N SER A 179 -23.94 -7.90 -13.45
CA SER A 179 -24.80 -8.05 -14.62
C SER A 179 -25.30 -9.49 -14.80
N GLN A 180 -26.29 -9.65 -15.67
CA GLN A 180 -26.67 -10.98 -16.15
C GLN A 180 -25.66 -11.46 -17.22
N PRO A 181 -25.41 -12.78 -17.35
CA PRO A 181 -24.50 -13.29 -18.37
C PRO A 181 -24.88 -12.87 -19.78
N LEU A 182 -23.94 -12.23 -20.48
CA LEU A 182 -24.07 -11.83 -21.87
C LEU A 182 -23.30 -12.80 -22.77
N PRO A 183 -23.95 -13.50 -23.72
CA PRO A 183 -23.25 -14.37 -24.67
C PRO A 183 -22.44 -13.53 -25.66
N LEU A 184 -21.16 -13.87 -25.83
CA LEU A 184 -20.26 -13.21 -26.78
C LEU A 184 -20.02 -14.01 -28.07
N THR A 185 -20.40 -15.29 -28.07
CA THR A 185 -20.18 -16.21 -29.18
C THR A 185 -21.43 -17.06 -29.44
N ASP A 186 -21.43 -17.76 -30.58
CA ASP A 186 -22.44 -18.75 -30.89
C ASP A 186 -22.33 -20.00 -30.01
N ARG A 187 -23.41 -20.78 -29.98
CA ARG A 187 -23.46 -22.06 -29.26
C ARG A 187 -22.41 -23.05 -29.78
N GLU A 188 -21.81 -23.81 -28.86
CA GLU A 188 -20.75 -24.78 -29.15
C GLU A 188 -19.54 -24.17 -29.87
N PHE A 189 -19.25 -22.89 -29.63
CA PHE A 189 -18.07 -22.24 -30.19
C PHE A 189 -16.77 -22.81 -29.61
N ALA A 190 -16.71 -23.00 -28.30
CA ALA A 190 -15.54 -23.52 -27.59
C ALA A 190 -15.88 -24.77 -26.74
N PRO A 191 -14.88 -25.58 -26.35
CA PRO A 191 -15.09 -26.66 -25.39
C PRO A 191 -15.66 -26.12 -24.09
N HIS A 192 -16.54 -26.87 -23.46
CA HIS A 192 -17.20 -26.44 -22.23
C HIS A 192 -16.15 -26.22 -21.13
N GLY A 193 -16.16 -25.04 -20.51
CA GLY A 193 -15.19 -24.67 -19.47
C GLY A 193 -13.75 -24.51 -19.96
N ALA A 194 -13.54 -24.24 -21.26
CA ALA A 194 -12.22 -23.98 -21.85
C ALA A 194 -11.39 -22.93 -21.10
N TYR A 195 -10.06 -23.01 -21.27
CA TYR A 195 -9.15 -21.96 -20.81
C TYR A 195 -9.44 -20.62 -21.50
N LEU A 196 -9.31 -19.56 -20.71
CA LEU A 196 -9.52 -18.17 -21.09
C LEU A 196 -8.37 -17.33 -20.54
N ALA A 197 -7.99 -16.28 -21.25
CA ALA A 197 -7.17 -15.21 -20.72
C ALA A 197 -7.53 -13.88 -21.39
N THR A 198 -7.25 -12.79 -20.69
CA THR A 198 -7.58 -11.42 -21.10
C THR A 198 -6.32 -10.58 -21.27
N GLY A 199 -6.41 -9.54 -22.08
CA GLY A 199 -5.35 -8.54 -22.24
C GLY A 199 -5.97 -7.14 -22.34
N SER A 200 -5.40 -6.15 -21.64
CA SER A 200 -5.86 -4.75 -21.73
C SER A 200 -4.84 -3.90 -22.47
N GLN A 201 -5.29 -3.22 -23.52
CA GLN A 201 -4.52 -2.30 -24.33
C GLN A 201 -4.95 -0.87 -24.01
N SER A 202 -4.30 -0.24 -23.02
CA SER A 202 -4.50 1.17 -22.70
C SER A 202 -3.41 2.01 -23.36
N THR A 203 -3.74 2.83 -24.36
CA THR A 203 -2.79 3.74 -25.01
C THR A 203 -2.81 5.12 -24.33
N LEU A 204 -1.72 5.89 -24.41
CA LEU A 204 -1.52 7.21 -23.75
C LEU A 204 -2.54 8.32 -24.12
N ASN A 205 -3.54 8.01 -24.93
CA ASN A 205 -4.68 8.89 -25.18
C ASN A 205 -5.92 8.21 -24.60
N GLU A 206 -6.64 8.91 -23.73
CA GLU A 206 -7.84 8.52 -22.97
C GLU A 206 -9.07 8.14 -23.85
N HIS A 207 -8.83 7.77 -25.12
CA HIS A 207 -9.83 7.58 -26.18
C HIS A 207 -9.65 6.26 -26.96
N ASN A 208 -8.79 5.32 -26.53
CA ASN A 208 -8.69 3.99 -27.15
C ASN A 208 -8.20 2.92 -26.15
N SER A 209 -8.93 2.74 -25.06
CA SER A 209 -8.71 1.63 -24.13
C SER A 209 -9.50 0.42 -24.62
N GLN A 210 -8.79 -0.66 -24.94
CA GLN A 210 -9.38 -1.91 -25.45
C GLN A 210 -9.15 -3.06 -24.46
N LEU A 211 -10.18 -3.87 -24.23
CA LEU A 211 -10.09 -5.13 -23.49
C LEU A 211 -10.30 -6.29 -24.45
N ASP A 212 -9.36 -7.22 -24.47
CA ASP A 212 -9.37 -8.43 -25.30
C ASP A 212 -9.58 -9.67 -24.44
N VAL A 213 -10.38 -10.62 -24.92
CA VAL A 213 -10.52 -11.97 -24.35
C VAL A 213 -10.22 -13.01 -25.43
N PHE A 214 -9.42 -14.00 -25.06
CA PHE A 214 -8.94 -15.04 -25.96
C PHE A 214 -9.50 -16.41 -25.56
N VAL A 215 -9.71 -17.26 -26.56
CA VAL A 215 -10.15 -18.65 -26.36
C VAL A 215 -9.71 -19.51 -27.55
N ILE A 216 -9.39 -20.78 -27.31
CA ILE A 216 -9.17 -21.77 -28.37
C ILE A 216 -10.48 -22.51 -28.62
N GLY A 217 -11.08 -22.26 -29.79
CA GLY A 217 -12.37 -22.82 -30.17
C GLY A 217 -12.37 -24.33 -30.39
N ASN A 218 -13.56 -24.90 -30.60
CA ASN A 218 -13.74 -26.32 -30.93
C ASN A 218 -13.06 -26.70 -32.26
N ASP A 219 -12.85 -25.72 -33.14
CA ASP A 219 -12.11 -25.87 -34.38
C ASP A 219 -10.58 -25.91 -34.17
N GLY A 220 -10.08 -25.59 -32.97
CA GLY A 220 -8.65 -25.52 -32.66
C GLY A 220 -7.96 -24.22 -33.10
N ALA A 221 -8.71 -23.20 -33.52
CA ALA A 221 -8.19 -21.87 -33.76
C ALA A 221 -8.17 -21.07 -32.45
N LEU A 222 -7.07 -20.35 -32.20
CA LEU A 222 -7.01 -19.31 -31.18
C LEU A 222 -7.75 -18.10 -31.72
N SER A 223 -8.74 -17.62 -30.98
CA SER A 223 -9.60 -16.50 -31.38
C SER A 223 -9.59 -15.41 -30.33
N VAL A 224 -9.73 -14.16 -30.77
CA VAL A 224 -9.86 -12.96 -29.94
C VAL A 224 -11.24 -12.34 -30.11
N LEU A 225 -11.81 -11.88 -29.00
CA LEU A 225 -12.94 -10.97 -28.95
C LEU A 225 -12.51 -9.73 -28.21
N TRP A 226 -13.01 -8.55 -28.59
CA TRP A 226 -12.53 -7.31 -28.01
C TRP A 226 -13.60 -6.24 -27.87
N GLU A 227 -13.41 -5.39 -26.89
CA GLU A 227 -14.25 -4.26 -26.53
C GLU A 227 -13.39 -2.99 -26.62
N VAL A 228 -13.92 -1.90 -27.20
CA VAL A 228 -13.20 -0.61 -27.33
C VAL A 228 -14.01 0.51 -26.68
N ASN A 229 -13.41 1.20 -25.69
CA ASN A 229 -13.94 2.38 -25.00
C ASN A 229 -15.33 2.19 -24.33
N ASN A 230 -15.55 1.07 -23.67
CA ASN A 230 -16.82 0.63 -23.09
C ASN A 230 -17.97 0.55 -24.13
N GLY A 231 -17.64 0.17 -25.35
CA GLY A 231 -18.55 -0.12 -26.45
C GLY A 231 -19.09 -1.56 -26.44
N GLY A 232 -19.59 -2.01 -27.59
CA GLY A 232 -20.01 -3.40 -27.76
C GLY A 232 -18.82 -4.33 -28.04
N TRP A 233 -18.93 -5.59 -27.60
CA TRP A 233 -17.99 -6.65 -27.93
C TRP A 233 -17.95 -6.95 -29.44
N ASN A 234 -16.75 -7.13 -29.97
CA ASN A 234 -16.44 -7.45 -31.36
C ASN A 234 -15.78 -8.84 -31.45
N GLY A 235 -15.71 -9.38 -32.66
CA GLY A 235 -15.22 -10.74 -32.90
C GLY A 235 -16.35 -11.78 -32.87
N PRO A 236 -16.03 -13.09 -32.72
CA PRO A 236 -14.68 -13.66 -32.63
C PRO A 236 -13.88 -13.54 -33.93
N SER A 237 -12.59 -13.23 -33.81
CA SER A 237 -11.64 -13.23 -34.92
C SER A 237 -10.54 -14.26 -34.66
N ALA A 238 -10.37 -15.21 -35.58
CA ALA A 238 -9.31 -16.21 -35.47
C ALA A 238 -7.93 -15.58 -35.78
N ILE A 239 -6.96 -15.79 -34.89
CA ILE A 239 -5.57 -15.31 -35.02
C ILE A 239 -4.61 -16.45 -35.38
N THR A 240 -5.07 -17.70 -35.33
CA THR A 240 -4.41 -18.87 -35.93
C THR A 240 -5.33 -19.58 -36.92
N GLN A 241 -4.75 -20.50 -37.70
CA GLN A 241 -5.55 -21.34 -38.58
C GLN A 241 -6.35 -22.38 -37.77
N PRO A 242 -7.50 -22.85 -38.28
CA PRO A 242 -8.20 -23.99 -37.69
C PRO A 242 -7.30 -25.22 -37.55
N HIS A 243 -7.59 -26.02 -36.53
CA HIS A 243 -6.85 -27.23 -36.14
C HIS A 243 -5.39 -27.01 -35.79
N TYR A 244 -5.00 -25.77 -35.49
CA TYR A 244 -3.63 -25.45 -35.14
C TYR A 244 -3.31 -25.81 -33.69
N LEU A 245 -4.21 -25.55 -32.73
CA LEU A 245 -4.00 -25.85 -31.31
C LEU A 245 -5.02 -26.86 -30.79
N PRO A 246 -4.71 -27.57 -29.69
CA PRO A 246 -5.69 -28.42 -29.01
C PRO A 246 -6.88 -27.56 -28.54
N PRO A 247 -8.14 -27.93 -28.90
CA PRO A 247 -9.32 -27.20 -28.46
C PRO A 247 -9.35 -27.00 -26.95
N GLY A 248 -9.61 -25.76 -26.51
CA GLY A 248 -9.67 -25.38 -25.09
C GLY A 248 -8.34 -25.51 -24.34
N GLY A 249 -7.21 -25.67 -25.03
CA GLY A 249 -5.88 -25.76 -24.43
C GLY A 249 -5.43 -24.46 -23.75
N GLY A 250 -4.38 -24.56 -22.93
CA GLY A 250 -3.82 -23.42 -22.20
C GLY A 250 -2.96 -22.49 -23.06
N PHE A 251 -2.97 -21.21 -22.69
CA PHE A 251 -2.18 -20.12 -23.27
C PHE A 251 -2.11 -18.97 -22.25
N GLY A 252 -1.12 -18.09 -22.39
CA GLY A 252 -0.95 -16.90 -21.56
C GLY A 252 -0.99 -15.63 -22.41
N VAL A 253 -1.53 -14.54 -21.86
CA VAL A 253 -1.66 -13.25 -22.54
C VAL A 253 -0.92 -12.20 -21.71
N PHE A 254 -0.14 -11.33 -22.35
CA PHE A 254 0.61 -10.26 -21.68
C PHE A 254 0.87 -9.11 -22.64
N LEU A 255 1.08 -7.92 -22.10
CA LEU A 255 1.33 -6.70 -22.86
C LEU A 255 2.80 -6.30 -22.72
N GLN A 256 3.48 -5.97 -23.81
CA GLN A 256 4.81 -5.35 -23.84
C GLN A 256 4.68 -3.88 -24.25
N LYS A 257 5.48 -2.98 -23.64
CA LYS A 257 5.55 -1.57 -24.04
C LYS A 257 6.79 -1.33 -24.89
N LEU A 258 6.61 -0.83 -26.10
CA LEU A 258 7.68 -0.58 -27.07
C LEU A 258 8.29 0.81 -26.88
N GLN A 259 9.60 0.94 -27.12
CA GLN A 259 10.28 2.24 -27.14
C GLN A 259 9.95 3.03 -28.42
N GLY A 260 9.53 4.28 -28.26
CA GLY A 260 9.18 5.20 -29.35
C GLY A 260 8.60 6.51 -28.81
N ASP A 261 8.54 7.54 -29.65
CA ASP A 261 7.79 8.77 -29.40
C ASP A 261 6.77 8.98 -30.54
N PRO A 262 5.47 8.68 -30.32
CA PRO A 262 4.89 8.15 -29.09
C PRO A 262 5.24 6.66 -28.84
N PRO A 263 5.20 6.18 -27.60
CA PRO A 263 5.44 4.77 -27.29
C PRO A 263 4.29 3.90 -27.82
N SER A 264 4.64 2.79 -28.44
CA SER A 264 3.70 1.80 -28.96
C SER A 264 3.53 0.63 -28.00
N HIS A 265 2.42 -0.10 -28.11
CA HIS A 265 2.06 -1.20 -27.22
C HIS A 265 1.94 -2.48 -28.05
N GLN A 266 2.48 -3.58 -27.54
CA GLN A 266 2.42 -4.89 -28.18
C GLN A 266 1.65 -5.85 -27.27
N LEU A 267 0.59 -6.47 -27.79
CA LEU A 267 -0.15 -7.51 -27.08
C LEU A 267 0.32 -8.88 -27.58
N ASP A 268 0.76 -9.73 -26.67
CA ASP A 268 1.33 -11.04 -26.95
C ASP A 268 0.46 -12.17 -26.39
N VAL A 269 0.39 -13.27 -27.14
CA VAL A 269 -0.20 -14.53 -26.70
C VAL A 269 0.84 -15.64 -26.82
N ALA A 270 1.21 -16.25 -25.70
CA ALA A 270 2.12 -17.39 -25.63
C ALA A 270 1.37 -18.71 -25.47
N PHE A 271 1.78 -19.73 -26.21
CA PHE A 271 1.18 -21.06 -26.18
C PHE A 271 2.19 -22.13 -26.59
N VAL A 272 1.89 -23.40 -26.28
CA VAL A 272 2.69 -24.54 -26.74
C VAL A 272 2.16 -25.04 -28.09
N ALA A 273 2.96 -24.86 -29.13
CA ALA A 273 2.65 -25.23 -30.50
C ALA A 273 2.58 -26.78 -30.68
N PRO A 274 2.05 -27.28 -31.81
CA PRO A 274 1.90 -28.73 -32.06
C PRO A 274 3.19 -29.55 -31.99
N ASP A 275 4.34 -28.94 -32.28
CA ASP A 275 5.65 -29.58 -32.19
C ASP A 275 6.22 -29.56 -30.75
N GLY A 276 5.48 -29.02 -29.79
CA GLY A 276 5.86 -28.91 -28.38
C GLY A 276 6.78 -27.72 -28.07
N SER A 277 7.03 -26.81 -29.02
CA SER A 277 7.74 -25.56 -28.76
C SER A 277 6.83 -24.53 -28.09
N LEU A 278 7.35 -23.77 -27.13
CA LEU A 278 6.73 -22.54 -26.66
C LEU A 278 6.85 -21.50 -27.78
N SER A 279 5.73 -20.92 -28.18
CA SER A 279 5.62 -19.95 -29.26
C SER A 279 4.83 -18.73 -28.83
N VAL A 280 5.07 -17.59 -29.49
CA VAL A 280 4.34 -16.34 -29.29
C VAL A 280 3.75 -15.83 -30.60
N ILE A 281 2.56 -15.24 -30.52
CA ILE A 281 1.94 -14.41 -31.56
C ILE A 281 1.69 -13.05 -30.94
N TRP A 282 1.86 -11.97 -31.70
CA TRP A 282 1.68 -10.62 -31.17
C TRP A 282 1.04 -9.69 -32.18
N GLU A 283 0.45 -8.61 -31.69
CA GLU A 283 0.07 -7.44 -32.48
C GLU A 283 0.69 -6.17 -31.90
N VAL A 284 0.81 -5.11 -32.69
CA VAL A 284 1.34 -3.81 -32.26
C VAL A 284 0.32 -2.72 -32.59
N ASP A 285 -0.06 -1.91 -31.60
CA ASP A 285 -0.99 -0.78 -31.70
C ASP A 285 -2.29 -1.11 -32.48
N ASN A 286 -2.97 -2.19 -32.11
CA ASN A 286 -4.18 -2.69 -32.78
C ASN A 286 -3.96 -2.99 -34.29
N GLY A 287 -2.74 -3.41 -34.63
CA GLY A 287 -2.33 -3.78 -35.98
C GLY A 287 -2.76 -5.18 -36.41
N GLY A 288 -2.04 -5.74 -37.38
CA GLY A 288 -2.24 -7.14 -37.76
C GLY A 288 -1.49 -8.08 -36.82
N TRP A 289 -2.12 -9.19 -36.42
CA TRP A 289 -1.46 -10.27 -35.70
C TRP A 289 -0.32 -10.89 -36.53
N SER A 290 0.80 -11.19 -35.88
CA SER A 290 1.96 -11.84 -36.46
C SER A 290 1.68 -13.32 -36.78
N ALA A 291 2.63 -13.99 -37.43
CA ALA A 291 2.63 -15.44 -37.51
C ALA A 291 3.23 -16.03 -36.21
N PRO A 292 2.84 -17.26 -35.80
CA PRO A 292 3.46 -17.95 -34.67
C PRO A 292 4.99 -17.99 -34.78
N ALA A 293 5.68 -17.47 -33.77
CA ALA A 293 7.14 -17.50 -33.67
C ALA A 293 7.57 -18.37 -32.49
N PRO A 294 8.35 -19.44 -32.70
CA PRO A 294 8.86 -20.27 -31.62
C PRO A 294 9.94 -19.54 -30.83
N ILE A 295 9.87 -19.63 -29.50
CA ILE A 295 10.83 -19.05 -28.55
C ILE A 295 11.60 -20.14 -27.78
N SER A 296 11.19 -21.40 -27.94
CA SER A 296 11.92 -22.58 -27.44
C SER A 296 12.18 -23.59 -28.54
N THR A 297 13.00 -24.60 -28.23
CA THR A 297 13.16 -25.79 -29.08
C THR A 297 11.88 -26.65 -29.08
N PRO A 298 11.60 -27.41 -30.16
CA PRO A 298 10.51 -28.40 -30.20
C PRO A 298 10.63 -29.44 -29.09
N GLY A 299 9.48 -29.96 -28.64
CA GLY A 299 9.38 -30.97 -27.59
C GLY A 299 9.62 -30.47 -26.16
N LEU A 300 9.62 -29.15 -25.92
CA LEU A 300 9.75 -28.58 -24.58
C LEU A 300 8.58 -29.00 -23.67
N ALA A 301 7.35 -28.84 -24.15
CA ALA A 301 6.12 -29.04 -23.37
C ALA A 301 5.06 -29.77 -24.21
N LEU A 302 4.03 -30.29 -23.54
CA LEU A 302 2.89 -30.92 -24.23
C LEU A 302 2.04 -29.85 -24.92
N PRO A 303 1.57 -30.07 -26.17
CA PRO A 303 0.62 -29.17 -26.81
C PRO A 303 -0.62 -28.91 -25.95
N GLY A 304 -0.99 -27.62 -25.84
CA GLY A 304 -2.07 -27.14 -24.98
C GLY A 304 -1.80 -27.24 -23.48
N ALA A 305 -0.53 -27.38 -23.06
CA ALA A 305 -0.14 -27.19 -21.67
C ALA A 305 -0.46 -25.75 -21.20
N PRO A 306 -0.79 -25.54 -19.91
CA PRO A 306 -1.01 -24.21 -19.37
C PRO A 306 0.23 -23.33 -19.54
N VAL A 307 0.00 -22.08 -19.94
CA VAL A 307 1.03 -21.06 -20.04
C VAL A 307 0.52 -19.83 -19.30
N SER A 308 1.36 -19.25 -18.45
CA SER A 308 1.03 -18.04 -17.70
C SER A 308 2.01 -16.95 -18.08
N GLY A 309 1.52 -15.73 -18.31
CA GLY A 309 2.36 -14.62 -18.75
C GLY A 309 1.98 -13.30 -18.08
N THR A 310 2.94 -12.40 -17.92
CA THR A 310 2.70 -11.04 -17.38
C THR A 310 3.77 -10.04 -17.83
N LEU A 311 3.48 -8.75 -17.63
CA LEU A 311 4.39 -7.62 -17.86
C LEU A 311 5.12 -7.25 -16.57
N PHE A 312 6.45 -7.13 -16.65
CA PHE A 312 7.36 -6.98 -15.52
C PHE A 312 7.70 -5.50 -15.15
N ASP A 313 7.79 -4.56 -16.09
CA ASP A 313 7.94 -3.09 -15.83
C ASP A 313 7.39 -2.24 -17.00
N THR A 314 7.14 -0.96 -16.75
CA THR A 314 6.84 0.13 -17.69
C THR A 314 7.92 0.39 -18.75
N THR A 315 9.07 -0.31 -18.69
CA THR A 315 10.26 -0.08 -19.52
C THR A 315 10.78 -1.32 -20.26
N LEU A 316 9.90 -2.27 -20.67
CA LEU A 316 10.11 -3.29 -21.73
C LEU A 316 10.26 -4.79 -21.34
N PHE A 317 9.78 -5.26 -20.19
CA PHE A 317 10.08 -6.64 -19.73
C PHE A 317 8.82 -7.53 -19.67
N ALA A 318 8.86 -8.76 -20.21
CA ALA A 318 7.78 -9.77 -20.06
C ALA A 318 8.33 -11.15 -19.67
N ALA A 319 7.52 -11.93 -18.93
CA ALA A 319 7.87 -13.27 -18.45
C ALA A 319 6.74 -14.28 -18.75
N VAL A 320 7.13 -15.50 -19.11
CA VAL A 320 6.23 -16.61 -19.46
C VAL A 320 6.65 -17.89 -18.73
N LEU A 321 5.69 -18.55 -18.07
CA LEU A 321 5.86 -19.82 -17.38
C LEU A 321 5.24 -20.97 -18.18
N VAL A 322 5.95 -22.09 -18.24
CA VAL A 322 5.44 -23.31 -18.89
C VAL A 322 5.92 -24.57 -18.15
N PRO A 323 5.04 -25.54 -17.85
CA PRO A 323 5.46 -26.86 -17.40
C PRO A 323 5.99 -27.68 -18.57
N THR A 324 7.15 -28.29 -18.40
CA THR A 324 7.82 -29.06 -19.45
C THR A 324 7.44 -30.55 -19.40
N VAL A 325 7.83 -31.29 -20.45
CA VAL A 325 7.70 -32.75 -20.51
C VAL A 325 8.56 -33.47 -19.46
N ASP A 326 9.65 -32.87 -19.00
CA ASP A 326 10.50 -33.41 -17.92
C ASP A 326 10.02 -32.99 -16.52
N GLN A 327 8.80 -32.43 -16.44
CA GLN A 327 8.11 -32.12 -15.19
C GLN A 327 8.85 -31.06 -14.37
N THR A 328 9.47 -30.11 -15.06
CA THR A 328 9.99 -28.87 -14.50
C THR A 328 9.04 -27.72 -14.80
N LEU A 329 8.97 -26.72 -13.91
CA LEU A 329 8.44 -25.41 -14.27
C LEU A 329 9.61 -24.56 -14.78
N VAL A 330 9.47 -24.01 -15.98
CA VAL A 330 10.50 -23.13 -16.56
C VAL A 330 9.91 -21.77 -16.90
N GLN A 331 10.78 -20.76 -16.86
CA GLN A 331 10.48 -19.38 -17.20
C GLN A 331 11.28 -18.94 -18.42
N TYR A 332 10.62 -18.21 -19.32
CA TYR A 332 11.24 -17.47 -20.42
C TYR A 332 10.97 -15.98 -20.23
N GLU A 333 11.94 -15.15 -20.57
CA GLU A 333 11.87 -13.70 -20.38
C GLU A 333 12.31 -12.97 -21.66
N VAL A 334 11.85 -11.73 -21.84
CA VAL A 334 12.30 -10.86 -22.94
C VAL A 334 12.55 -9.44 -22.42
N PHE A 335 13.66 -8.84 -22.84
CA PHE A 335 14.20 -7.55 -22.38
C PHE A 335 13.94 -6.41 -23.39
N GLY A 336 12.81 -6.45 -24.07
CA GLY A 336 12.37 -5.45 -25.04
C GLY A 336 12.32 -5.91 -26.47
N VAL A 337 11.74 -5.07 -27.32
CA VAL A 337 11.35 -5.52 -28.65
C VAL A 337 12.50 -5.51 -29.62
N GLY A 338 12.83 -6.71 -30.10
CA GLY A 338 14.03 -7.01 -30.87
C GLY A 338 15.10 -7.75 -30.05
N ASP A 339 15.00 -7.74 -28.72
CA ASP A 339 15.83 -8.60 -27.89
C ASP A 339 15.27 -10.03 -27.97
N GLY A 340 16.17 -11.00 -28.12
CA GLY A 340 15.78 -12.40 -28.15
C GLY A 340 15.22 -12.84 -26.80
N TRP A 341 14.26 -13.75 -26.82
CA TRP A 341 13.79 -14.42 -25.60
C TRP A 341 14.96 -15.15 -24.91
N SER A 342 15.12 -14.94 -23.61
CA SER A 342 16.04 -15.66 -22.73
C SER A 342 15.34 -16.79 -21.98
N GLY A 343 16.08 -17.86 -21.69
CA GLY A 343 15.58 -19.05 -21.01
C GLY A 343 15.96 -20.35 -21.75
N PRO A 344 15.50 -21.52 -21.27
CA PRO A 344 14.62 -21.70 -20.12
C PRO A 344 15.37 -21.50 -18.80
N HIS A 345 14.79 -20.72 -17.89
CA HIS A 345 15.21 -20.63 -16.49
C HIS A 345 14.44 -21.68 -15.69
N GLN A 346 15.14 -22.64 -15.11
CA GLN A 346 14.51 -23.72 -14.35
C GLN A 346 14.12 -23.25 -12.95
N LEU A 347 12.82 -23.23 -12.64
CA LEU A 347 12.27 -22.81 -11.34
C LEU A 347 12.13 -23.98 -10.35
N THR A 348 11.98 -25.19 -10.86
CA THR A 348 11.82 -26.40 -10.05
C THR A 348 12.70 -27.54 -10.53
N ALA A 349 13.07 -28.45 -9.63
CA ALA A 349 13.76 -29.68 -10.01
C ALA A 349 12.92 -30.55 -10.96
N ALA A 350 13.58 -31.39 -11.76
CA ALA A 350 12.90 -32.32 -12.66
C ALA A 350 12.05 -33.34 -11.89
N GLY A 351 10.86 -33.63 -12.40
CA GLY A 351 9.89 -34.50 -11.74
C GLY A 351 9.07 -33.84 -10.62
N TYR A 352 9.31 -32.56 -10.31
CA TYR A 352 8.61 -31.86 -9.23
C TYR A 352 7.18 -31.45 -9.62
N MET A 353 6.95 -31.14 -10.90
CA MET A 353 5.68 -30.61 -11.42
C MET A 353 4.88 -31.65 -12.20
N SER A 354 3.58 -31.41 -12.37
CA SER A 354 2.80 -32.11 -13.40
C SER A 354 3.10 -31.52 -14.78
N GLU A 355 3.08 -32.33 -15.84
CA GLU A 355 3.28 -31.88 -17.23
C GLU A 355 2.16 -30.95 -17.74
N ARG A 356 1.08 -30.81 -16.95
CA ARG A 356 -0.02 -29.86 -17.16
C ARG A 356 -0.29 -29.02 -15.91
N ALA A 357 0.75 -28.74 -15.12
CA ALA A 357 0.59 -27.92 -13.93
C ALA A 357 0.12 -26.50 -14.32
N ASN A 358 -0.88 -26.00 -13.63
CA ASN A 358 -1.23 -24.59 -13.69
C ASN A 358 -0.26 -23.79 -12.82
N SER A 359 0.02 -22.58 -13.24
CA SER A 359 0.76 -21.59 -12.47
C SER A 359 0.06 -20.24 -12.57
N SER A 360 0.32 -19.37 -11.61
CA SER A 360 -0.06 -17.97 -11.67
C SER A 360 1.18 -17.11 -11.51
N ILE A 361 1.22 -15.99 -12.22
CA ILE A 361 2.34 -15.07 -12.22
C ILE A 361 1.83 -13.67 -11.92
N SER A 362 2.40 -13.02 -10.91
CA SER A 362 2.06 -11.65 -10.54
C SER A 362 3.32 -10.82 -10.34
N VAL A 363 3.24 -9.55 -10.72
CA VAL A 363 4.36 -8.61 -10.61
C VAL A 363 4.01 -7.58 -9.56
N LEU A 364 4.85 -7.44 -8.53
CA LEU A 364 4.78 -6.24 -7.72
C LEU A 364 5.48 -5.11 -8.47
N LYS A 365 4.70 -4.15 -8.93
CA LYS A 365 5.20 -2.93 -9.54
C LYS A 365 5.63 -1.95 -8.45
N THR A 366 6.88 -1.51 -8.54
CA THR A 366 7.38 -0.35 -7.81
C THR A 366 7.03 0.91 -8.61
N GLU A 367 5.92 1.58 -8.33
CA GLU A 367 5.73 2.93 -8.88
C GLU A 367 6.83 3.86 -8.35
N PRO A 368 7.30 4.87 -9.10
CA PRO A 368 8.10 5.93 -8.52
C PRO A 368 7.19 6.72 -7.58
N PRO A 369 7.43 6.70 -6.25
CA PRO A 369 6.48 7.30 -5.33
C PRO A 369 6.65 8.81 -5.31
N HIS A 370 5.58 9.54 -5.63
CA HIS A 370 5.34 10.82 -5.01
C HIS A 370 5.21 10.59 -3.50
N ASN A 371 6.22 11.03 -2.74
CA ASN A 371 6.23 11.11 -1.27
C ASN A 371 5.72 9.87 -0.51
N SER A 372 6.52 8.80 -0.53
CA SER A 372 6.70 7.93 0.64
C SER A 372 7.97 7.11 0.47
N VAL A 373 8.81 7.15 1.51
CA VAL A 373 9.98 6.29 1.67
C VAL A 373 9.43 4.87 1.87
N ASP A 374 9.76 3.91 0.98
CA ASP A 374 9.88 2.45 1.24
C ASP A 374 9.71 1.58 -0.02
N ILE A 375 10.62 1.69 -1.00
CA ILE A 375 10.58 0.77 -2.17
C ILE A 375 11.93 0.10 -2.49
N VAL A 376 13.05 0.62 -1.98
CA VAL A 376 14.37 -0.05 -2.04
C VAL A 376 14.46 -1.39 -1.28
N PRO A 377 13.71 -1.66 -0.19
CA PRO A 377 13.89 -2.90 0.54
C PRO A 377 13.12 -4.11 -0.06
N PHE A 378 12.35 -3.92 -1.14
CA PHE A 378 11.58 -4.97 -1.81
C PHE A 378 12.45 -5.94 -2.65
N ILE A 379 13.33 -5.40 -3.50
CA ILE A 379 14.30 -6.20 -4.28
C ILE A 379 15.34 -6.84 -3.36
N THR A 380 15.73 -6.13 -2.30
CA THR A 380 16.72 -6.62 -1.34
C THR A 380 16.17 -7.76 -0.45
N PHE A 381 14.85 -7.75 -0.18
CA PHE A 381 14.14 -8.81 0.52
C PHE A 381 14.09 -10.13 -0.27
N ILE A 382 13.93 -10.07 -1.59
CA ILE A 382 13.86 -11.25 -2.46
C ILE A 382 15.23 -11.94 -2.59
N PHE A 383 16.31 -11.16 -2.67
CA PHE A 383 17.67 -11.71 -2.58
C PHE A 383 18.00 -12.34 -1.21
N SER A 384 17.20 -12.11 -0.17
CA SER A 384 17.39 -12.67 1.18
C SER A 384 16.72 -14.03 1.41
N ILE A 385 15.75 -14.43 0.57
CA ILE A 385 15.09 -15.75 0.64
C ILE A 385 15.94 -16.83 -0.07
N LEU A 386 16.76 -16.41 -1.04
CA LEU A 386 17.57 -17.26 -1.91
C LEU A 386 18.75 -17.94 -1.22
N ASP A 387 19.30 -17.28 -0.22
CA ASP A 387 20.39 -17.74 0.61
C ASP A 387 20.06 -17.24 2.02
N GLY A 388 19.93 -18.13 3.02
CA GLY A 388 19.65 -17.73 4.40
C GLY A 388 20.48 -16.50 4.83
N PRO A 389 19.97 -15.64 5.73
CA PRO A 389 20.08 -14.20 5.55
C PRO A 389 21.53 -13.70 5.55
N LYS A 390 21.95 -13.11 4.42
CA LYS A 390 23.29 -12.51 4.23
C LYS A 390 23.30 -10.99 3.98
N ASP A 391 22.19 -10.32 3.65
CA ASP A 391 22.19 -8.85 3.51
C ASP A 391 21.88 -8.17 4.86
N PRO A 392 22.82 -7.40 5.42
CA PRO A 392 22.60 -6.77 6.70
C PRO A 392 21.54 -5.64 6.68
N LYS A 393 21.26 -4.97 5.54
CA LYS A 393 20.18 -3.96 5.50
C LYS A 393 18.80 -4.60 5.64
N THR A 394 18.58 -5.71 4.97
CA THR A 394 17.31 -6.45 5.02
C THR A 394 17.13 -7.12 6.37
N LEU A 395 18.18 -7.73 6.91
CA LEU A 395 18.19 -8.23 8.29
C LEU A 395 17.91 -7.13 9.31
N ALA A 396 18.43 -5.92 9.08
CA ALA A 396 18.18 -4.78 9.94
C ALA A 396 16.69 -4.45 10.02
N ARG A 397 16.04 -4.40 8.86
CA ARG A 397 14.62 -4.10 8.76
C ARG A 397 13.74 -5.20 9.34
N ILE A 398 14.00 -6.46 8.99
CA ILE A 398 13.26 -7.61 9.53
C ILE A 398 13.37 -7.67 11.05
N ARG A 399 14.58 -7.48 11.59
CA ARG A 399 14.78 -7.45 13.04
C ARG A 399 14.07 -6.27 13.69
N TRP A 400 14.09 -5.11 13.04
CA TRP A 400 13.36 -3.93 13.48
C TRP A 400 11.85 -4.16 13.57
N GLU A 401 11.24 -4.67 12.50
CA GLU A 401 9.80 -4.95 12.38
C GLU A 401 9.36 -6.08 13.31
N ALA A 402 10.23 -7.07 13.54
CA ALA A 402 10.02 -8.12 14.54
C ALA A 402 10.17 -7.64 16.00
N GLY A 403 10.47 -6.36 16.25
CA GLY A 403 10.65 -5.76 17.57
C GLY A 403 12.02 -6.00 18.22
N ASP A 404 12.96 -6.60 17.49
CA ASP A 404 14.35 -6.83 17.92
C ASP A 404 15.24 -5.66 17.45
N HIS A 405 14.92 -4.47 17.97
CA HIS A 405 15.49 -3.19 17.52
C HIS A 405 17.03 -3.13 17.61
N ASP A 406 17.64 -3.77 18.61
CA ASP A 406 19.09 -3.82 18.78
C ASP A 406 19.78 -4.64 17.67
N GLN A 407 19.20 -5.79 17.30
CA GLN A 407 19.70 -6.55 16.15
C GLN A 407 19.42 -5.82 14.85
N GLY A 408 18.30 -5.07 14.77
CA GLY A 408 18.00 -4.19 13.66
C GLY A 408 19.11 -3.19 13.41
N VAL A 409 19.47 -2.43 14.45
CA VAL A 409 20.55 -1.44 14.41
C VAL A 409 21.90 -2.08 14.07
N ALA A 410 22.24 -3.22 14.69
CA ALA A 410 23.52 -3.89 14.45
C ALA A 410 23.71 -4.26 12.97
N ARG A 411 22.65 -4.76 12.35
CA ARG A 411 22.65 -5.17 10.94
C ARG A 411 22.67 -3.96 9.99
N ALA A 412 22.04 -2.85 10.36
CA ALA A 412 22.13 -1.63 9.58
C ALA A 412 23.57 -1.10 9.51
N LEU A 413 24.29 -1.14 10.64
CA LEU A 413 25.68 -0.73 10.74
C LEU A 413 26.64 -1.67 10.00
N GLU A 414 26.37 -2.97 9.98
CA GLU A 414 27.12 -3.94 9.18
C GLU A 414 26.96 -3.65 7.67
N SER A 415 25.77 -3.25 7.21
CA SER A 415 25.56 -2.84 5.81
C SER A 415 26.39 -1.61 5.43
N VAL A 416 26.49 -0.64 6.34
CA VAL A 416 27.36 0.53 6.16
C VAL A 416 28.84 0.12 6.09
N ALA A 417 29.28 -0.80 6.95
CA ALA A 417 30.67 -1.29 6.95
C ALA A 417 31.04 -1.93 5.60
N MET A 418 30.17 -2.81 5.07
CA MET A 418 30.38 -3.43 3.76
C MET A 418 30.41 -2.40 2.62
N ALA A 419 29.51 -1.41 2.65
CA ALA A 419 29.51 -0.35 1.64
C ALA A 419 30.78 0.51 1.68
N ARG A 420 31.37 0.73 2.87
CA ARG A 420 32.65 1.43 3.02
C ARG A 420 33.81 0.61 2.43
N GLU A 421 33.82 -0.71 2.61
CA GLU A 421 34.82 -1.60 1.99
C GLU A 421 34.73 -1.55 0.46
N LEU A 422 33.51 -1.62 -0.10
CA LEU A 422 33.32 -1.50 -1.55
C LEU A 422 33.80 -0.16 -2.10
N VAL A 423 33.57 0.96 -1.38
CA VAL A 423 34.09 2.28 -1.77
C VAL A 423 35.63 2.33 -1.70
N PHE A 424 36.25 1.60 -0.79
CA PHE A 424 37.71 1.47 -0.74
C PHE A 424 38.25 0.75 -1.98
N GLU A 425 37.54 -0.26 -2.47
CA GLU A 425 37.90 -0.99 -3.69
C GLU A 425 37.63 -0.19 -4.97
N ASP A 426 36.48 0.49 -5.04
CA ASP A 426 36.09 1.31 -6.20
C ASP A 426 35.20 2.50 -5.81
N VAL A 427 35.64 3.69 -6.20
CA VAL A 427 34.97 4.96 -5.92
C VAL A 427 33.55 5.04 -6.48
N LYS A 428 33.21 4.24 -7.49
CA LYS A 428 31.87 4.21 -8.10
C LYS A 428 30.75 3.83 -7.12
N TYR A 429 31.08 3.16 -6.00
CA TYR A 429 30.11 2.75 -4.99
C TYR A 429 29.73 3.85 -3.98
N ARG A 430 30.27 5.07 -4.12
CA ARG A 430 29.92 6.22 -3.25
C ARG A 430 28.42 6.50 -3.13
N PRO A 431 27.62 6.49 -4.23
CA PRO A 431 26.18 6.68 -4.12
C PRO A 431 25.50 5.61 -3.24
N MET A 432 25.94 4.36 -3.35
CA MET A 432 25.45 3.26 -2.53
C MET A 432 25.80 3.47 -1.05
N LEU A 433 27.04 3.87 -0.73
CA LEU A 433 27.42 4.18 0.65
C LEU A 433 26.57 5.33 1.22
N ALA A 434 26.38 6.42 0.47
CA ALA A 434 25.57 7.55 0.90
C ALA A 434 24.12 7.12 1.23
N GLN A 435 23.54 6.27 0.40
CA GLN A 435 22.21 5.72 0.64
C GLN A 435 22.16 4.81 1.88
N ARG A 436 23.16 3.95 2.10
CA ARG A 436 23.19 3.03 3.27
C ARG A 436 23.39 3.77 4.59
N LEU A 437 24.10 4.90 4.58
CA LEU A 437 24.26 5.78 5.73
C LEU A 437 22.93 6.42 6.14
N LEU A 438 22.15 6.87 5.15
CA LEU A 438 20.87 7.56 5.33
C LEU A 438 19.71 6.61 5.67
N ASP A 439 19.58 5.48 4.95
CA ASP A 439 18.36 4.67 4.94
C ASP A 439 18.13 3.84 6.22
N PRO A 440 18.85 2.74 6.54
CA PRO A 440 18.51 1.95 7.74
C PRO A 440 19.30 2.42 8.96
N ALA A 441 20.54 2.87 8.76
CA ALA A 441 21.45 3.12 9.87
C ALA A 441 21.11 4.43 10.59
N GLY A 442 20.97 5.54 9.86
CA GLY A 442 20.48 6.81 10.42
C GLY A 442 19.09 6.66 11.06
N LEU A 443 18.13 6.11 10.31
CA LEU A 443 16.75 5.94 10.79
C LEU A 443 16.64 5.05 12.04
N TYR A 444 17.20 3.83 12.02
CA TYR A 444 17.04 2.89 13.15
C TYR A 444 17.77 3.37 14.39
N LEU A 445 18.95 3.98 14.25
CA LEU A 445 19.63 4.63 15.37
C LEU A 445 18.74 5.73 15.96
N GLY A 446 18.12 6.56 15.12
CA GLY A 446 17.18 7.58 15.57
C GLY A 446 16.01 7.01 16.39
N LEU A 447 15.40 5.93 15.88
CA LEU A 447 14.23 5.32 16.51
C LEU A 447 14.53 4.62 17.85
N VAL A 448 15.74 4.12 18.09
CA VAL A 448 16.16 3.63 19.44
C VAL A 448 16.72 4.73 20.34
N GLY A 449 16.59 6.00 19.96
CA GLY A 449 17.06 7.13 20.75
C GLY A 449 18.58 7.38 20.67
N ARG A 450 19.28 6.77 19.70
CA ARG A 450 20.70 7.03 19.39
C ARG A 450 20.86 8.12 18.32
N ALA A 451 20.08 9.19 18.45
CA ALA A 451 19.95 10.23 17.45
C ALA A 451 21.26 10.98 17.12
N ALA A 452 22.18 11.13 18.07
CA ALA A 452 23.48 11.76 17.81
C ALA A 452 24.37 10.94 16.87
N GLU A 453 24.29 9.61 16.93
CA GLU A 453 25.03 8.72 16.03
C GLU A 453 24.37 8.69 14.65
N ALA A 454 23.04 8.67 14.59
CA ALA A 454 22.29 8.80 13.35
C ALA A 454 22.67 10.07 12.58
N ALA A 455 22.70 11.22 13.26
CA ALA A 455 23.07 12.49 12.68
C ALA A 455 24.49 12.52 12.08
N GLN A 456 25.42 11.70 12.58
CA GLN A 456 26.77 11.60 12.01
C GLN A 456 26.76 10.84 10.67
N LEU A 457 25.96 9.78 10.56
CA LEU A 457 25.82 9.02 9.32
C LEU A 457 25.13 9.86 8.25
N ASP A 458 24.07 10.61 8.62
CA ASP A 458 23.40 11.53 7.71
C ASP A 458 24.35 12.64 7.21
N ALA A 459 25.24 13.13 8.08
CA ALA A 459 26.28 14.10 7.72
C ALA A 459 27.25 13.56 6.66
N GLU A 460 27.71 12.31 6.83
CA GLU A 460 28.59 11.64 5.87
C GLU A 460 27.88 11.44 4.53
N SER A 461 26.60 11.02 4.55
CA SER A 461 25.77 10.90 3.35
C SER A 461 25.65 12.22 2.59
N ALA A 462 25.32 13.32 3.29
CA ALA A 462 25.21 14.65 2.70
C ALA A 462 26.53 15.10 2.06
N GLN A 463 27.68 14.82 2.68
CA GLN A 463 28.99 15.15 2.12
C GLN A 463 29.31 14.35 0.85
N ILE A 464 28.93 13.07 0.80
CA ILE A 464 29.12 12.25 -0.39
C ILE A 464 28.27 12.79 -1.54
N TYR A 465 26.98 13.06 -1.32
CA TYR A 465 26.12 13.65 -2.36
C TYR A 465 26.57 15.04 -2.80
N ALA A 466 27.08 15.86 -1.88
CA ALA A 466 27.70 17.15 -2.24
C ALA A 466 28.90 16.95 -3.19
N SER A 467 29.75 15.95 -2.92
CA SER A 467 30.90 15.65 -3.78
C SER A 467 30.48 15.17 -5.17
N LEU A 468 29.42 14.35 -5.25
CA LEU A 468 28.88 13.83 -6.50
C LEU A 468 28.23 14.95 -7.33
N ALA A 469 27.45 15.83 -6.69
CA ALA A 469 26.84 16.99 -7.33
C ALA A 469 27.88 18.00 -7.86
N ASN A 470 29.05 18.11 -7.23
CA ASN A 470 30.14 18.96 -7.72
C ASN A 470 30.90 18.33 -8.90
N ALA A 471 30.97 17.00 -8.96
CA ALA A 471 31.60 16.27 -10.05
C ALA A 471 30.74 16.28 -11.32
N ASP A 472 29.41 16.27 -11.16
CA ASP A 472 28.46 16.42 -12.25
C ASP A 472 27.34 17.43 -11.90
N PRO A 473 27.60 18.74 -12.12
CA PRO A 473 26.65 19.80 -11.79
C PRO A 473 25.37 19.80 -12.66
N ALA A 474 25.33 19.03 -13.75
CA ALA A 474 24.17 18.95 -14.64
C ALA A 474 23.07 18.02 -14.08
N THR A 475 23.43 17.14 -13.14
CA THR A 475 22.51 16.17 -12.57
C THR A 475 21.87 16.72 -11.29
N HIS A 476 20.62 17.19 -11.39
CA HIS A 476 19.84 17.72 -10.27
C HIS A 476 19.57 16.69 -9.16
N ASP A 477 19.59 15.39 -9.48
CA ASP A 477 19.32 14.32 -8.53
C ASP A 477 20.31 14.29 -7.36
N ASN A 478 21.62 14.47 -7.60
CA ASN A 478 22.60 14.43 -6.53
C ASN A 478 22.45 15.61 -5.55
N ARG A 479 22.07 16.79 -6.04
CA ARG A 479 21.76 17.95 -5.18
C ARG A 479 20.49 17.72 -4.38
N PHE A 480 19.48 17.13 -5.01
CA PHE A 480 18.25 16.79 -4.31
C PHE A 480 18.51 15.76 -3.19
N GLN A 481 19.29 14.71 -3.45
CA GLN A 481 19.67 13.72 -2.43
C GLN A 481 20.55 14.33 -1.32
N GLN A 482 21.42 15.29 -1.63
CA GLN A 482 22.13 16.06 -0.61
C GLN A 482 21.16 16.80 0.32
N ALA A 483 20.13 17.45 -0.23
CA ALA A 483 19.13 18.14 0.57
C ALA A 483 18.33 17.16 1.46
N GLN A 484 17.97 15.98 0.96
CA GLN A 484 17.30 14.93 1.74
C GLN A 484 18.15 14.47 2.93
N ALA A 485 19.45 14.21 2.71
CA ALA A 485 20.36 13.83 3.79
C ALA A 485 20.51 14.93 4.86
N LEU A 486 20.54 16.21 4.45
CA LEU A 486 20.56 17.35 5.39
C LEU A 486 19.26 17.48 6.20
N ILE A 487 18.10 17.16 5.60
CA ILE A 487 16.81 17.15 6.31
C ILE A 487 16.79 16.05 7.37
N ALA A 488 17.20 14.82 7.02
CA ALA A 488 17.31 13.71 7.96
C ALA A 488 18.26 14.05 9.11
N GLN A 489 19.45 14.57 8.78
CA GLN A 489 20.42 15.03 9.77
C GLN A 489 19.80 16.05 10.73
N ALA A 490 19.05 17.02 10.20
CA ALA A 490 18.41 18.05 11.00
C ALA A 490 17.39 17.45 12.00
N GLN A 491 16.61 16.46 11.58
CA GLN A 491 15.68 15.74 12.46
C GLN A 491 16.38 14.96 13.58
N GLN A 492 17.47 14.27 13.25
CA GLN A 492 18.25 13.52 14.24
C GLN A 492 18.96 14.44 15.23
N LEU A 493 19.54 15.56 14.77
CA LEU A 493 20.12 16.58 15.66
C LEU A 493 19.08 17.16 16.60
N PHE A 494 17.86 17.39 16.12
CA PHE A 494 16.78 17.89 16.96
C PHE A 494 16.36 16.86 18.03
N ALA A 495 16.22 15.58 17.65
CA ALA A 495 15.96 14.48 18.58
C ALA A 495 17.11 14.27 19.59
N ALA A 496 18.36 14.55 19.20
CA ALA A 496 19.52 14.58 20.08
C ALA A 496 19.60 15.84 20.97
N ASN A 497 18.55 16.68 20.98
CA ASN A 497 18.49 17.94 21.72
C ASN A 497 19.58 18.95 21.33
N GLN A 498 19.94 19.00 20.04
CA GLN A 498 20.88 19.95 19.43
C GLN A 498 20.16 20.88 18.43
N PRO A 499 19.22 21.72 18.88
CA PRO A 499 18.33 22.46 17.99
C PRO A 499 19.03 23.52 17.12
N ALA A 500 20.14 24.11 17.59
CA ALA A 500 20.88 25.10 16.81
C ALA A 500 21.51 24.49 15.55
N ASP A 501 22.13 23.32 15.69
CA ASP A 501 22.72 22.59 14.57
C ASP A 501 21.63 22.01 13.64
N ALA A 502 20.52 21.53 14.22
CA ALA A 502 19.36 21.07 13.45
C ALA A 502 18.81 22.18 12.54
N ILE A 503 18.61 23.38 13.07
CA ILE A 503 18.14 24.53 12.29
C ILE A 503 19.14 24.87 11.18
N ALA A 504 20.45 24.86 11.47
CA ALA A 504 21.46 25.15 10.46
C ALA A 504 21.42 24.15 9.30
N ARG A 505 21.30 22.84 9.57
CA ARG A 505 21.20 21.81 8.53
C ARG A 505 19.91 21.90 7.71
N ALA A 506 18.78 22.19 8.35
CA ALA A 506 17.53 22.44 7.63
C ALA A 506 17.62 23.69 6.74
N GLN A 507 18.32 24.75 7.18
CA GLN A 507 18.57 25.94 6.36
C GLN A 507 19.50 25.64 5.16
N ASP A 508 20.52 24.80 5.35
CA ASP A 508 21.39 24.33 4.27
C ASP A 508 20.58 23.56 3.21
N ALA A 509 19.65 22.67 3.63
CA ALA A 509 18.75 21.95 2.73
C ALA A 509 17.81 22.89 1.96
N VAL A 510 17.21 23.86 2.65
CA VAL A 510 16.36 24.90 2.04
C VAL A 510 17.14 25.70 0.99
N ALA A 511 18.40 26.05 1.26
CA ALA A 511 19.22 26.77 0.31
C ALA A 511 19.41 25.97 -1.00
N ILE A 512 19.65 24.66 -0.91
CA ILE A 512 19.75 23.77 -2.07
C ILE A 512 18.40 23.69 -2.80
N LEU A 513 17.32 23.35 -2.09
CA LEU A 513 15.99 23.19 -2.68
C LEU A 513 15.49 24.47 -3.35
N ARG A 514 15.84 25.64 -2.81
CA ARG A 514 15.52 26.94 -3.42
C ARG A 514 16.20 27.14 -4.78
N THR A 515 17.38 26.57 -4.98
CA THR A 515 18.04 26.60 -6.31
C THR A 515 17.41 25.66 -7.32
N LEU A 516 16.80 24.55 -6.86
CA LEU A 516 16.16 23.54 -7.70
C LEU A 516 14.68 23.87 -8.02
N ALA A 517 14.00 24.59 -7.13
CA ALA A 517 12.58 24.90 -7.22
C ALA A 517 12.12 25.52 -8.56
N PRO A 518 12.90 26.36 -9.27
CA PRO A 518 12.50 26.88 -10.58
C PRO A 518 12.40 25.83 -11.69
N ASP A 519 13.05 24.67 -11.53
CA ASP A 519 13.19 23.67 -12.60
C ASP A 519 12.03 22.67 -12.65
N SER A 520 11.30 22.50 -11.55
CA SER A 520 10.18 21.56 -11.45
C SER A 520 9.27 21.85 -10.26
N ASP A 521 7.97 21.67 -10.44
CA ASP A 521 6.96 21.72 -9.38
C ASP A 521 7.24 20.69 -8.26
N ALA A 522 7.89 19.57 -8.59
CA ALA A 522 8.31 18.58 -7.59
C ALA A 522 9.35 19.17 -6.60
N TYR A 523 10.32 19.94 -7.10
CA TYR A 523 11.33 20.59 -6.26
C TYR A 523 10.75 21.78 -5.49
N LEU A 524 9.80 22.51 -6.09
CA LEU A 524 9.04 23.54 -5.38
C LEU A 524 8.23 22.94 -4.22
N GLY A 525 7.61 21.78 -4.44
CA GLY A 525 6.91 21.02 -3.39
C GLY A 525 7.86 20.53 -2.29
N ALA A 526 9.05 20.04 -2.64
CA ALA A 526 10.06 19.63 -1.67
C ALA A 526 10.60 20.82 -0.84
N LEU A 527 10.82 21.98 -1.47
CA LEU A 527 11.16 23.22 -0.78
C LEU A 527 10.07 23.60 0.23
N GLY A 528 8.81 23.62 -0.21
CA GLY A 528 7.66 23.91 0.64
C GLY A 528 7.59 22.95 1.83
N ASN A 529 7.77 21.66 1.58
CA ASN A 529 7.79 20.65 2.65
C ASN A 529 8.94 20.86 3.62
N CYS A 530 10.18 21.07 3.19
CA CYS A 530 11.33 21.31 4.08
C CYS A 530 11.17 22.57 4.95
N LEU A 531 10.61 23.64 4.36
CA LEU A 531 10.32 24.89 5.07
C LEU A 531 9.31 24.67 6.21
N LEU A 532 8.24 23.93 5.95
CA LEU A 532 7.22 23.64 6.96
C LEU A 532 7.64 22.53 7.94
N TYR A 533 8.29 21.50 7.42
CA TYR A 533 8.67 20.25 8.06
C TYR A 533 10.09 19.84 7.61
N PRO A 534 11.13 20.12 8.39
CA PRO A 534 11.08 20.41 9.82
C PRO A 534 11.30 21.87 10.24
N LEU A 535 11.74 22.76 9.33
CA LEU A 535 12.37 24.03 9.73
C LEU A 535 11.47 24.92 10.60
N THR A 536 10.22 25.19 10.19
CA THR A 536 9.29 26.00 10.99
C THR A 536 9.05 25.40 12.38
N GLY A 537 8.90 24.08 12.49
CA GLY A 537 8.72 23.40 13.78
C GLY A 537 9.90 23.59 14.72
N PHE A 538 11.13 23.48 14.21
CA PHE A 538 12.34 23.72 15.00
C PHE A 538 12.44 25.17 15.47
N LEU A 539 12.12 26.12 14.58
CA LEU A 539 12.13 27.54 14.92
C LEU A 539 11.06 27.89 15.95
N ILE A 540 9.86 27.30 15.87
CA ILE A 540 8.79 27.42 16.88
C ILE A 540 9.26 26.90 18.23
N SER A 541 9.82 25.68 18.28
CA SER A 541 10.26 25.05 19.53
C SER A 541 11.37 25.84 20.26
N THR A 542 12.17 26.59 19.49
CA THR A 542 13.27 27.43 20.00
C THR A 542 12.85 28.90 20.15
N GLN A 543 11.57 29.20 19.98
CA GLN A 543 10.99 30.54 20.10
C GLN A 543 11.58 31.58 19.14
N ARG A 544 12.13 31.13 18.00
CA ARG A 544 12.64 31.99 16.92
C ARG A 544 11.50 32.39 15.98
N TRP A 545 10.51 33.08 16.55
CA TRP A 545 9.21 33.30 15.90
C TRP A 545 9.28 34.03 14.56
N ASP A 546 10.12 35.06 14.44
CA ASP A 546 10.25 35.83 13.20
C ASP A 546 10.78 34.97 12.04
N GLU A 547 11.73 34.10 12.33
CA GLU A 547 12.28 33.17 11.34
C GLU A 547 11.28 32.07 11.01
N ALA A 548 10.55 31.56 12.02
CA ALA A 548 9.49 30.57 11.81
C ALA A 548 8.39 31.11 10.88
N ILE A 549 7.98 32.36 11.10
CA ILE A 549 7.00 33.07 10.27
C ILE A 549 7.53 33.28 8.85
N ALA A 550 8.81 33.67 8.70
CA ALA A 550 9.42 33.85 7.39
C ALA A 550 9.44 32.53 6.59
N ALA A 551 9.90 31.44 7.23
CA ALA A 551 9.94 30.12 6.61
C ALA A 551 8.53 29.59 6.26
N ALA A 552 7.57 29.70 7.18
CA ALA A 552 6.19 29.24 6.94
C ALA A 552 5.49 30.07 5.85
N ARG A 553 5.78 31.37 5.75
CA ARG A 553 5.27 32.23 4.68
C ARG A 553 5.84 31.84 3.32
N GLU A 554 7.14 31.56 3.23
CA GLU A 554 7.76 31.06 2.00
C GLU A 554 7.19 29.70 1.59
N GLY A 555 7.06 28.76 2.53
CA GLY A 555 6.45 27.45 2.26
C GLY A 555 5.00 27.56 1.80
N SER A 556 4.21 28.43 2.44
CA SER A 556 2.85 28.74 2.01
C SER A 556 2.79 29.34 0.61
N ALA A 557 3.76 30.19 0.24
CA ALA A 557 3.81 30.77 -1.11
C ALA A 557 4.11 29.69 -2.17
N ALA A 558 5.01 28.74 -1.87
CA ALA A 558 5.29 27.60 -2.75
C ALA A 558 4.03 26.76 -3.00
N PHE A 559 3.30 26.36 -1.94
CA PHE A 559 2.07 25.58 -2.09
C PHE A 559 0.92 26.38 -2.73
N GLN A 560 0.85 27.70 -2.50
CA GLN A 560 -0.10 28.57 -3.19
C GLN A 560 0.18 28.60 -4.69
N GLN A 561 1.44 28.67 -5.10
CA GLN A 561 1.83 28.60 -6.50
C GLN A 561 1.43 27.25 -7.11
N LEU A 562 1.77 26.13 -6.46
CA LEU A 562 1.40 24.79 -6.92
C LEU A 562 -0.12 24.62 -7.07
N ALA A 563 -0.90 25.08 -6.08
CA ALA A 563 -2.36 25.03 -6.13
C ALA A 563 -2.98 25.94 -7.20
N THR A 564 -2.22 26.92 -7.71
CA THR A 564 -2.65 27.80 -8.82
C THR A 564 -2.28 27.20 -10.18
N THR A 565 -1.10 26.59 -10.28
CA THR A 565 -0.62 25.93 -11.50
C THR A 565 -1.44 24.69 -11.82
N ASP A 566 -1.81 23.91 -10.79
CA ASP A 566 -2.67 22.73 -10.93
C ASP A 566 -3.85 22.77 -9.94
N PRO A 567 -4.93 23.50 -10.29
CA PRO A 567 -6.10 23.65 -9.43
C PRO A 567 -6.87 22.35 -9.19
N ASN A 568 -6.71 21.36 -10.07
CA ASN A 568 -7.44 20.10 -10.03
C ASN A 568 -6.81 19.11 -9.06
N GLN A 569 -5.58 19.34 -8.59
CA GLN A 569 -4.91 18.50 -7.60
C GLN A 569 -5.25 18.95 -6.16
N PRO A 570 -6.06 18.19 -5.41
CA PRO A 570 -6.48 18.58 -4.06
C PRO A 570 -5.31 18.62 -3.07
N VAL A 571 -4.25 17.82 -3.31
CA VAL A 571 -3.06 17.74 -2.44
C VAL A 571 -2.35 19.08 -2.27
N HIS A 572 -2.25 19.92 -3.31
CA HIS A 572 -1.59 21.22 -3.20
C HIS A 572 -2.40 22.23 -2.36
N ARG A 573 -3.74 22.18 -2.47
CA ARG A 573 -4.63 22.97 -1.62
C ARG A 573 -4.57 22.48 -0.17
N TYR A 574 -4.45 21.18 0.04
CA TYR A 574 -4.27 20.59 1.36
C TYR A 574 -2.94 21.04 2.01
N ASP A 575 -1.83 21.00 1.28
CA ASP A 575 -0.53 21.45 1.78
C ASP A 575 -0.50 22.97 2.04
N LEU A 576 -1.20 23.76 1.22
CA LEU A 576 -1.43 25.18 1.51
C LEU A 576 -2.21 25.40 2.82
N ALA A 577 -3.22 24.57 3.10
CA ALA A 577 -3.96 24.64 4.36
C ALA A 577 -3.03 24.32 5.55
N ARG A 578 -2.22 23.25 5.45
CA ARG A 578 -1.19 22.92 6.46
C ARG A 578 -0.19 24.05 6.69
N ALA A 579 0.27 24.69 5.62
CA ALA A 579 1.18 25.83 5.70
C ALA A 579 0.57 26.99 6.51
N ASN A 580 -0.72 27.25 6.31
CA ASN A 580 -1.45 28.28 7.04
C ASN A 580 -1.65 27.91 8.52
N ILE A 581 -1.87 26.64 8.87
CA ILE A 581 -1.90 26.20 10.28
C ILE A 581 -0.56 26.47 10.97
N GLN A 582 0.56 26.06 10.37
CA GLN A 582 1.90 26.27 10.91
C GLN A 582 2.23 27.77 11.06
N LEU A 583 1.86 28.57 10.06
CA LEU A 583 2.02 30.02 10.10
C LEU A 583 1.18 30.64 11.23
N GLY A 584 -0.06 30.18 11.41
CA GLY A 584 -0.93 30.61 12.51
C GLY A 584 -0.36 30.29 13.89
N GLN A 585 0.21 29.09 14.07
CA GLN A 585 0.89 28.69 15.31
C GLN A 585 2.15 29.52 15.58
N ALA A 586 2.93 29.87 14.55
CA ALA A 586 4.10 30.75 14.70
C ALA A 586 3.70 32.18 15.12
N TRP A 587 2.62 32.73 14.52
CA TRP A 587 2.07 34.03 14.93
C TRP A 587 1.51 34.02 16.35
N TRP A 588 0.84 32.93 16.73
CA TRP A 588 0.36 32.72 18.09
C TRP A 588 1.52 32.73 19.10
N GLY A 589 2.59 31.96 18.84
CA GLY A 589 3.78 31.93 19.70
C GLY A 589 4.47 33.29 19.82
N LYS A 590 4.46 34.10 18.75
CA LYS A 590 4.92 35.50 18.77
C LYS A 590 4.02 36.44 19.58
N GLY A 591 2.76 36.07 19.78
CA GLY A 591 1.73 36.87 20.46
C GLY A 591 0.88 37.75 19.53
N ASP A 592 1.01 37.62 18.20
CA ASP A 592 0.12 38.31 17.26
C ASP A 592 -1.11 37.45 16.98
N LEU A 593 -2.08 37.56 17.88
CA LEU A 593 -3.30 36.75 17.86
C LEU A 593 -4.15 37.01 16.61
N THR A 594 -4.12 38.24 16.08
CA THR A 594 -4.90 38.60 14.89
C THR A 594 -4.39 37.81 13.70
N GLN A 595 -3.08 37.88 13.45
CA GLN A 595 -2.47 37.09 12.37
C GLN A 595 -2.58 35.58 12.62
N ALA A 596 -2.56 35.13 13.88
CA ALA A 596 -2.74 33.72 14.20
C ALA A 596 -4.11 33.20 13.73
N PHE A 597 -5.19 33.87 14.14
CA PHE A 597 -6.55 33.48 13.77
C PHE A 597 -6.81 33.67 12.27
N ASP A 598 -6.34 34.76 11.65
CA ASP A 598 -6.49 34.99 10.20
C ASP A 598 -5.96 33.79 9.39
N ARG A 599 -4.82 33.21 9.79
CA ARG A 599 -4.21 32.07 9.09
C ARG A 599 -4.91 30.75 9.38
N ILE A 600 -5.29 30.51 10.63
CA ILE A 600 -6.03 29.29 10.99
C ILE A 600 -7.39 29.27 10.28
N GLU A 601 -8.10 30.40 10.23
CA GLU A 601 -9.37 30.53 9.51
C GLU A 601 -9.20 30.31 8.00
N ALA A 602 -8.14 30.84 7.40
CA ALA A 602 -7.82 30.58 5.99
C ALA A 602 -7.59 29.08 5.71
N ALA A 603 -6.86 28.39 6.59
CA ALA A 603 -6.65 26.95 6.49
C ALA A 603 -7.97 26.16 6.59
N LEU A 604 -8.80 26.49 7.59
CA LEU A 604 -10.10 25.83 7.79
C LEU A 604 -11.06 26.09 6.62
N ALA A 605 -11.03 27.29 6.02
CA ALA A 605 -11.82 27.59 4.83
C ALA A 605 -11.41 26.73 3.62
N ILE A 606 -10.12 26.44 3.45
CA ILE A 606 -9.63 25.53 2.42
C ILE A 606 -10.05 24.08 2.76
N ALA A 607 -9.83 23.64 3.99
CA ALA A 607 -10.18 22.30 4.44
C ALA A 607 -11.69 22.00 4.28
N ARG A 608 -12.57 22.95 4.59
CA ARG A 608 -14.02 22.79 4.37
C ARG A 608 -14.40 22.61 2.90
N LYS A 609 -13.72 23.31 1.98
CA LYS A 609 -13.92 23.12 0.53
C LYS A 609 -13.45 21.73 0.10
N LEU A 610 -12.27 21.32 0.56
CA LEU A 610 -11.74 19.98 0.30
C LEU A 610 -12.68 18.89 0.79
N VAL A 611 -13.24 19.02 2.00
CA VAL A 611 -14.22 18.06 2.55
C VAL A 611 -15.52 17.98 1.73
N ALA A 612 -15.92 19.08 1.09
CA ALA A 612 -17.09 19.10 0.21
C ALA A 612 -16.83 18.39 -1.13
N GLU A 613 -15.57 18.30 -1.55
CA GLU A 613 -15.13 17.62 -2.77
C GLU A 613 -14.81 16.14 -2.51
N ASP A 614 -14.08 15.87 -1.43
CA ASP A 614 -13.69 14.53 -0.98
C ASP A 614 -13.76 14.45 0.56
N VAL A 615 -14.56 13.49 1.03
CA VAL A 615 -14.80 13.26 2.46
C VAL A 615 -13.57 12.76 3.21
N SER A 616 -12.53 12.26 2.52
CA SER A 616 -11.27 11.80 3.12
C SER A 616 -10.55 12.89 3.93
N TYR A 617 -10.76 14.17 3.58
CA TYR A 617 -10.16 15.33 4.26
C TYR A 617 -10.79 15.68 5.61
N ARG A 618 -11.85 14.97 6.02
CA ARG A 618 -12.54 15.22 7.30
C ARG A 618 -11.61 15.10 8.50
N GLY A 619 -10.70 14.14 8.51
CA GLY A 619 -9.76 13.95 9.62
C GLY A 619 -8.93 15.19 9.90
N ALA A 620 -8.35 15.80 8.86
CA ALA A 620 -7.54 17.00 9.00
C ALA A 620 -8.37 18.24 9.42
N LEU A 621 -9.59 18.39 8.90
CA LEU A 621 -10.50 19.44 9.33
C LEU A 621 -10.83 19.31 10.83
N GLY A 622 -11.19 18.11 11.27
CA GLY A 622 -11.49 17.81 12.67
C GLY A 622 -10.32 18.11 13.58
N GLU A 623 -9.11 17.65 13.22
CA GLU A 623 -7.90 17.92 13.99
C GLU A 623 -7.58 19.42 14.08
N TRP A 624 -7.66 20.18 12.98
CA TRP A 624 -7.35 21.62 13.03
C TRP A 624 -8.41 22.48 13.75
N LEU A 625 -9.68 22.06 13.72
CA LEU A 625 -10.73 22.65 14.53
C LEU A 625 -10.49 22.38 16.02
N LEU A 626 -10.07 21.17 16.37
CA LEU A 626 -9.74 20.79 17.74
C LEU A 626 -8.48 21.54 18.22
N TYR A 627 -7.37 21.40 17.49
CA TYR A 627 -6.12 22.10 17.72
C TYR A 627 -5.47 22.54 16.38
N PRO A 628 -5.17 23.84 16.19
CA PRO A 628 -5.07 24.86 17.24
C PRO A 628 -6.36 25.63 17.54
N MET A 629 -7.41 25.57 16.71
CA MET A 629 -8.49 26.56 16.76
C MET A 629 -9.21 26.63 18.12
N THR A 630 -9.79 25.51 18.60
CA THR A 630 -10.54 25.48 19.86
C THR A 630 -9.65 25.84 21.05
N THR A 631 -8.48 25.22 21.15
CA THR A 631 -7.52 25.49 22.23
C THR A 631 -7.09 26.96 22.28
N PHE A 632 -6.82 27.60 21.13
CA PHE A 632 -6.42 29.01 21.08
C PHE A 632 -7.57 29.93 21.50
N LEU A 633 -8.80 29.63 21.09
CA LEU A 633 -9.98 30.37 21.53
C LEU A 633 -10.19 30.25 23.05
N MET A 634 -9.98 29.07 23.63
CA MET A 634 -10.06 28.86 25.08
C MET A 634 -9.02 29.67 25.84
N VAL A 635 -7.75 29.69 25.37
CA VAL A 635 -6.70 30.49 26.01
C VAL A 635 -7.03 32.00 25.98
N GLN A 636 -7.69 32.47 24.92
CA GLN A 636 -8.18 33.85 24.82
C GLN A 636 -9.53 34.08 25.52
N GLN A 637 -10.06 33.08 26.21
CA GLN A 637 -11.36 33.12 26.89
C GLN A 637 -12.53 33.47 25.97
N ARG A 638 -12.38 33.18 24.67
CA ARG A 638 -13.43 33.33 23.63
C ARG A 638 -14.33 32.09 23.65
N TRP A 639 -14.97 31.84 24.78
CA TRP A 639 -15.58 30.55 25.07
C TRP A 639 -16.71 30.15 24.13
N ASP A 640 -17.55 31.10 23.72
CA ASP A 640 -18.64 30.85 22.76
C ASP A 640 -18.12 30.33 21.43
N GLU A 641 -17.03 30.92 20.95
CA GLU A 641 -16.39 30.54 19.69
C GLU A 641 -15.65 29.20 19.85
N ALA A 642 -15.01 28.97 21.01
CA ALA A 642 -14.37 27.69 21.32
C ALA A 642 -15.40 26.55 21.34
N ILE A 643 -16.56 26.75 21.96
CA ILE A 643 -17.65 25.77 21.97
C ILE A 643 -18.15 25.51 20.54
N ALA A 644 -18.27 26.54 19.71
CA ALA A 644 -18.70 26.39 18.32
C ALA A 644 -17.68 25.58 17.49
N ALA A 645 -16.39 25.93 17.57
CA ALA A 645 -15.32 25.23 16.85
C ALA A 645 -15.15 23.77 17.33
N GLY A 646 -15.15 23.55 18.65
CA GLY A 646 -15.06 22.21 19.23
C GLY A 646 -16.29 21.36 18.93
N GLY A 647 -17.48 21.96 18.86
CA GLY A 647 -18.70 21.28 18.44
C GLY A 647 -18.68 20.88 16.96
N GLU A 648 -18.10 21.70 16.09
CA GLU A 648 -17.86 21.34 14.69
C GLU A 648 -16.87 20.17 14.59
N ALA A 649 -15.74 20.22 15.33
CA ALA A 649 -14.77 19.13 15.40
C ALA A 649 -15.42 17.81 15.87
N LEU A 650 -16.22 17.88 16.93
CA LEU A 650 -16.96 16.74 17.46
C LEU A 650 -17.87 16.13 16.39
N THR A 651 -18.63 16.96 15.66
CA THR A 651 -19.52 16.49 14.59
C THR A 651 -18.72 15.78 13.49
N VAL A 652 -17.55 16.30 13.12
CA VAL A 652 -16.66 15.70 12.13
C VAL A 652 -16.16 14.32 12.60
N PHE A 653 -15.69 14.20 13.84
CA PHE A 653 -15.22 12.93 14.38
C PHE A 653 -16.34 11.91 14.59
N GLU A 654 -17.56 12.33 14.96
CA GLU A 654 -18.74 11.46 15.02
C GLU A 654 -19.08 10.89 13.64
N GLN A 655 -18.98 11.71 12.58
CA GLN A 655 -19.17 11.25 11.21
C GLN A 655 -18.09 10.24 10.78
N LEU A 656 -16.83 10.49 11.13
CA LEU A 656 -15.72 9.56 10.86
C LEU A 656 -15.91 8.23 11.60
N ALA A 657 -16.26 8.28 12.89
CA ALA A 657 -16.50 7.09 13.69
C ALA A 657 -17.73 6.28 13.22
N ALA A 658 -18.71 6.93 12.61
CA ALA A 658 -19.87 6.28 12.01
C ALA A 658 -19.57 5.68 10.63
N ALA A 659 -18.76 6.36 9.80
CA ALA A 659 -18.36 5.89 8.48
C ALA A 659 -17.37 4.73 8.55
N GLU A 660 -16.48 4.74 9.55
CA GLU A 660 -15.43 3.74 9.74
C GLU A 660 -15.48 3.15 11.18
N PRO A 661 -16.51 2.35 11.53
CA PRO A 661 -16.66 1.81 12.89
C PRO A 661 -15.53 0.87 13.33
N ASN A 662 -14.73 0.37 12.40
CA ASN A 662 -13.63 -0.55 12.69
C ASN A 662 -12.32 0.16 13.02
N VAL A 663 -12.25 1.50 12.88
CA VAL A 663 -11.08 2.31 13.23
C VAL A 663 -11.27 2.91 14.64
N PRO A 664 -10.60 2.37 15.68
CA PRO A 664 -10.83 2.82 17.07
C PRO A 664 -10.37 4.27 17.31
N GLY A 665 -9.44 4.77 16.50
CA GLY A 665 -8.92 6.14 16.56
C GLY A 665 -10.00 7.21 16.44
N HIS A 666 -10.94 7.08 15.50
CA HIS A 666 -12.00 8.08 15.30
C HIS A 666 -12.93 8.22 16.52
N ARG A 667 -13.20 7.11 17.21
CA ARG A 667 -13.93 7.13 18.48
C ARG A 667 -13.10 7.82 19.58
N TYR A 668 -11.79 7.58 19.62
CA TYR A 668 -10.91 8.26 20.56
C TYR A 668 -10.90 9.77 20.32
N ASP A 669 -10.85 10.22 19.06
CA ASP A 669 -10.89 11.64 18.70
C ASP A 669 -12.25 12.29 18.98
N THR A 670 -13.35 11.54 18.83
CA THR A 670 -14.67 11.94 19.32
C THR A 670 -14.62 12.21 20.84
N GLY A 671 -13.97 11.32 21.60
CA GLY A 671 -13.74 11.51 23.04
C GLY A 671 -12.89 12.75 23.35
N ARG A 672 -11.81 13.00 22.61
CA ARG A 672 -10.99 14.22 22.75
C ARG A 672 -11.80 15.49 22.47
N ALA A 673 -12.62 15.50 21.42
CA ALA A 673 -13.49 16.62 21.11
C ALA A 673 -14.53 16.89 22.21
N GLN A 674 -15.09 15.82 22.80
CA GLN A 674 -15.94 15.95 23.99
C GLN A 674 -15.21 16.59 25.18
N ILE A 675 -13.94 16.22 25.44
CA ILE A 675 -13.14 16.85 26.50
C ILE A 675 -12.96 18.35 26.23
N GLU A 676 -12.48 18.74 25.04
CA GLU A 676 -12.20 20.16 24.71
C GLU A 676 -13.49 21.02 24.76
N VAL A 677 -14.62 20.49 24.28
CA VAL A 677 -15.92 21.18 24.43
C VAL A 677 -16.33 21.29 25.90
N GLY A 678 -16.10 20.24 26.70
CA GLY A 678 -16.33 20.25 28.14
C GLY A 678 -15.48 21.30 28.86
N GLU A 679 -14.21 21.44 28.51
CA GLU A 679 -13.32 22.47 29.06
C GLU A 679 -13.77 23.88 28.66
N ALA A 680 -14.21 24.09 27.43
CA ALA A 680 -14.74 25.37 26.98
C ALA A 680 -16.02 25.76 27.77
N TRP A 681 -16.91 24.80 28.06
CA TRP A 681 -18.07 25.03 28.93
C TRP A 681 -17.69 25.30 30.39
N TRP A 682 -16.64 24.66 30.89
CA TRP A 682 -16.12 24.93 32.23
C TRP A 682 -15.58 26.37 32.33
N GLY A 683 -14.88 26.82 31.30
CA GLY A 683 -14.42 28.21 31.15
C GLY A 683 -15.57 29.22 31.01
N LYS A 684 -16.68 28.82 30.36
CA LYS A 684 -17.94 29.57 30.21
C LYS A 684 -18.95 29.28 31.33
N PRO A 685 -18.54 29.49 32.58
CA PRO A 685 -18.91 28.75 33.80
C PRO A 685 -20.27 28.01 33.79
N ASP A 686 -20.40 26.96 32.98
CA ASP A 686 -21.55 26.05 32.96
C ASP A 686 -21.07 24.65 33.34
N PRO A 687 -20.90 24.40 34.65
CA PRO A 687 -20.32 23.15 35.14
C PRO A 687 -21.18 21.93 34.83
N THR A 688 -22.49 22.12 34.56
CA THR A 688 -23.38 21.00 34.21
C THR A 688 -23.02 20.47 32.84
N ARG A 689 -23.02 21.35 31.82
CA ARG A 689 -22.64 20.97 30.45
C ARG A 689 -21.20 20.48 30.38
N ALA A 690 -20.29 21.13 31.10
CA ALA A 690 -18.91 20.71 31.18
C ALA A 690 -18.77 19.25 31.65
N ILE A 691 -19.42 18.89 32.76
CA ILE A 691 -19.38 17.53 33.30
C ILE A 691 -20.07 16.54 32.36
N ASP A 692 -21.20 16.91 31.72
CA ASP A 692 -21.90 16.03 30.78
C ASP A 692 -21.02 15.62 29.60
N HIS A 693 -20.32 16.59 29.00
CA HIS A 693 -19.37 16.35 27.91
C HIS A 693 -18.20 15.46 28.34
N VAL A 694 -17.59 15.75 29.50
CA VAL A 694 -16.50 14.94 30.05
C VAL A 694 -16.95 13.51 30.36
N GLN A 695 -18.16 13.32 30.90
CA GLN A 695 -18.72 11.99 31.15
C GLN A 695 -18.99 11.22 29.84
N ALA A 696 -19.42 11.90 28.78
CA ALA A 696 -19.56 11.29 27.46
C ALA A 696 -18.21 10.80 26.92
N ALA A 697 -17.14 11.60 27.06
CA ALA A 697 -15.77 11.19 26.69
C ALA A 697 -15.32 9.93 27.46
N ILE A 698 -15.56 9.90 28.78
CA ILE A 698 -15.23 8.75 29.63
C ILE A 698 -16.01 7.50 29.22
N ALA A 699 -17.28 7.63 28.84
CA ALA A 699 -18.08 6.51 28.36
C ALA A 699 -17.54 5.94 27.03
N ILE A 700 -17.06 6.80 26.13
CA ILE A 700 -16.44 6.39 24.86
C ILE A 700 -15.16 5.60 25.12
N ILE A 701 -14.22 6.16 25.90
CA ILE A 701 -12.92 5.51 26.13
C ILE A 701 -13.02 4.22 26.93
N ARG A 702 -14.01 4.10 27.86
CA ARG A 702 -14.29 2.84 28.55
C ARG A 702 -14.69 1.72 27.59
N ARG A 703 -15.46 2.04 26.55
CA ARG A 703 -15.78 1.07 25.48
C ARG A 703 -14.53 0.74 24.67
N LEU A 704 -13.70 1.72 24.32
CA LEU A 704 -12.46 1.45 23.57
C LEU A 704 -11.50 0.50 24.30
N ILE A 705 -11.45 0.55 25.63
CA ILE A 705 -10.59 -0.31 26.44
C ILE A 705 -11.01 -1.79 26.40
N THR A 706 -12.26 -2.12 26.05
CA THR A 706 -12.66 -3.53 25.88
C THR A 706 -11.95 -4.17 24.71
N ASP A 707 -11.67 -3.37 23.68
CA ASP A 707 -11.09 -3.83 22.42
C ASP A 707 -9.57 -3.62 22.40
N ASN A 708 -9.09 -2.51 22.98
CA ASN A 708 -7.66 -2.17 23.04
C ASN A 708 -7.23 -1.62 24.41
N PRO A 709 -6.49 -2.42 25.21
CA PRO A 709 -5.97 -2.02 26.52
C PRO A 709 -5.06 -0.78 26.55
N THR A 710 -4.49 -0.33 25.42
CA THR A 710 -3.56 0.81 25.38
C THR A 710 -4.22 2.13 25.79
N TYR A 711 -5.53 2.27 25.61
CA TYR A 711 -6.30 3.46 25.99
C TYR A 711 -6.48 3.65 27.51
N ARG A 712 -6.05 2.67 28.34
CA ARG A 712 -6.17 2.76 29.81
C ARG A 712 -5.49 4.00 30.37
N TYR A 713 -4.33 4.38 29.83
CA TYR A 713 -3.62 5.55 30.33
C TYR A 713 -4.40 6.85 30.05
N ALA A 714 -4.97 7.01 28.86
CA ALA A 714 -5.80 8.16 28.53
C ALA A 714 -7.08 8.22 29.39
N LEU A 715 -7.71 7.07 29.71
CA LEU A 715 -8.82 7.05 30.67
C LEU A 715 -8.38 7.55 32.05
N ALA A 716 -7.23 7.08 32.56
CA ALA A 716 -6.71 7.57 33.83
C ALA A 716 -6.50 9.10 33.78
N GLN A 717 -5.93 9.64 32.71
CA GLN A 717 -5.76 11.09 32.55
C GLN A 717 -7.09 11.82 32.62
N TRP A 718 -8.12 11.40 31.86
CA TRP A 718 -9.42 12.09 31.82
C TRP A 718 -10.21 11.97 33.15
N LEU A 719 -10.04 10.87 33.88
CA LEU A 719 -10.60 10.70 35.23
C LEU A 719 -9.97 11.68 36.22
N GLU A 720 -8.65 11.83 36.18
CA GLU A 720 -7.89 12.75 37.03
C GLU A 720 -8.20 14.21 36.68
N PHE A 721 -8.14 14.56 35.40
CA PHE A 721 -8.52 15.86 34.87
C PHE A 721 -9.02 15.69 33.42
N PRO A 722 -10.22 16.21 33.10
CA PRO A 722 -10.98 17.16 33.90
C PRO A 722 -11.97 16.58 34.93
N LEU A 723 -12.34 15.28 34.88
CA LEU A 723 -13.54 14.80 35.59
C LEU A 723 -13.48 14.99 37.12
N SER A 724 -12.47 14.44 37.79
CA SER A 724 -12.31 14.53 39.25
C SER A 724 -12.25 15.99 39.72
N ALA A 725 -11.47 16.82 39.02
CA ALA A 725 -11.33 18.24 39.32
C ALA A 725 -12.68 18.98 39.22
N TYR A 726 -13.47 18.72 38.18
CA TYR A 726 -14.78 19.37 37.99
C TYR A 726 -15.79 18.91 39.05
N LEU A 727 -15.81 17.62 39.37
CA LEU A 727 -16.65 17.06 40.43
C LEU A 727 -16.26 17.64 41.81
N GLN A 728 -14.97 17.78 42.09
CA GLN A 728 -14.49 18.39 43.33
C GLN A 728 -14.93 19.85 43.44
N ALA A 729 -14.72 20.64 42.39
CA ALA A 729 -15.04 22.07 42.36
C ALA A 729 -16.55 22.34 42.45
N THR A 730 -17.40 21.40 42.01
CA THR A 730 -18.87 21.47 42.14
C THR A 730 -19.42 20.86 43.44
N GLY A 731 -18.55 20.43 44.35
CA GLY A 731 -18.94 19.85 45.64
C GLY A 731 -19.40 18.38 45.57
N ARG A 732 -19.29 17.73 44.41
CA ARG A 732 -19.59 16.29 44.20
C ARG A 732 -18.43 15.41 44.65
N ARG A 733 -18.00 15.59 45.90
CA ARG A 733 -16.78 14.98 46.46
C ARG A 733 -16.75 13.46 46.40
N ALA A 734 -17.88 12.80 46.66
CA ALA A 734 -17.97 11.34 46.60
C ALA A 734 -17.68 10.80 45.18
N ASP A 735 -18.21 11.46 44.16
CA ASP A 735 -17.98 11.10 42.75
C ASP A 735 -16.53 11.38 42.34
N ALA A 736 -15.93 12.48 42.83
CA ALA A 736 -14.52 12.78 42.61
C ALA A 736 -13.59 11.70 43.22
N ILE A 737 -13.89 11.25 44.45
CA ILE A 737 -13.17 10.14 45.09
C ILE A 737 -13.30 8.85 44.27
N ALA A 738 -14.47 8.58 43.69
CA ALA A 738 -14.67 7.40 42.85
C ALA A 738 -13.82 7.46 41.57
N ALA A 739 -13.83 8.60 40.86
CA ALA A 739 -13.02 8.81 39.65
C ALA A 739 -11.51 8.66 39.93
N GLU A 740 -11.02 9.25 41.03
CA GLU A 740 -9.60 9.17 41.41
C GLU A 740 -9.21 7.77 41.91
N SER A 741 -10.13 7.05 42.55
CA SER A 741 -9.88 5.66 42.93
C SER A 741 -9.70 4.79 41.69
N GLU A 742 -10.55 4.94 40.67
CA GLU A 742 -10.41 4.23 39.39
C GLU A 742 -9.10 4.59 38.67
N ALA A 743 -8.70 5.87 38.65
CA ALA A 743 -7.43 6.29 38.07
C ALA A 743 -6.22 5.65 38.80
N VAL A 744 -6.24 5.59 40.14
CA VAL A 744 -5.20 4.90 40.93
C VAL A 744 -5.16 3.41 40.64
N ASP A 745 -6.31 2.75 40.46
CA ASP A 745 -6.37 1.33 40.12
C ASP A 745 -5.74 1.07 38.75
N ILE A 746 -6.09 1.87 37.74
CA ILE A 746 -5.50 1.79 36.40
C ILE A 746 -3.98 2.01 36.44
N LEU A 747 -3.53 3.10 37.08
CA LEU A 747 -2.11 3.43 37.20
C LEU A 747 -1.33 2.39 38.01
N THR A 748 -1.99 1.70 38.95
CA THR A 748 -1.36 0.59 39.69
C THR A 748 -1.07 -0.59 38.76
N VAL A 749 -2.01 -0.93 37.87
CA VAL A 749 -1.80 -1.97 36.85
C VAL A 749 -0.70 -1.55 35.86
N LEU A 750 -0.72 -0.31 35.37
CA LEU A 750 0.28 0.20 34.44
C LEU A 750 1.69 0.28 35.05
N ALA A 751 1.82 0.76 36.29
CA ALA A 751 3.11 0.80 37.00
C ALA A 751 3.66 -0.57 37.36
N ALA A 752 2.82 -1.60 37.47
CA ALA A 752 3.29 -2.97 37.63
C ALA A 752 3.91 -3.52 36.33
N ALA A 753 3.44 -3.05 35.16
CA ALA A 753 3.95 -3.46 33.85
C ALA A 753 5.16 -2.63 33.40
N ASP A 754 5.15 -1.32 33.66
CA ASP A 754 6.24 -0.38 33.35
C ASP A 754 6.46 0.58 34.54
N PRO A 755 7.29 0.17 35.52
CA PRO A 755 7.55 0.97 36.71
C PRO A 755 8.23 2.31 36.39
N ASP A 756 9.10 2.34 35.39
CA ASP A 756 9.91 3.52 35.08
C ASP A 756 9.04 4.66 34.53
N HIS A 757 7.99 4.33 33.77
CA HIS A 757 7.11 5.32 33.19
C HIS A 757 5.97 5.79 34.12
N TYR A 758 5.42 4.91 34.96
CA TYR A 758 4.15 5.18 35.66
C TYR A 758 4.26 5.35 37.19
N THR A 759 5.36 4.98 37.84
CA THR A 759 5.46 5.06 39.32
C THR A 759 5.28 6.48 39.86
N THR A 760 5.88 7.47 39.22
CA THR A 760 5.75 8.89 39.62
C THR A 760 4.31 9.37 39.49
N ARG A 761 3.61 8.97 38.42
CA ARG A 761 2.20 9.34 38.19
C ARG A 761 1.28 8.66 39.20
N LEU A 762 1.49 7.36 39.47
CA LEU A 762 0.75 6.63 40.50
C LEU A 762 0.89 7.28 41.89
N ALA A 763 2.10 7.72 42.25
CA ALA A 763 2.32 8.43 43.51
C ALA A 763 1.55 9.75 43.59
N ALA A 764 1.48 10.51 42.49
CA ALA A 764 0.70 11.74 42.40
C ALA A 764 -0.80 11.48 42.52
N ALA A 765 -1.32 10.47 41.81
CA ALA A 765 -2.72 10.05 41.88
C ALA A 765 -3.12 9.62 43.30
N ARG A 766 -2.30 8.80 43.97
CA ARG A 766 -2.53 8.38 45.37
C ARG A 766 -2.54 9.56 46.33
N ARG A 767 -1.70 10.58 46.10
CA ARG A 767 -1.70 11.81 46.90
C ARG A 767 -3.00 12.59 46.71
N ARG A 768 -3.43 12.81 45.46
CA ARG A 768 -4.71 13.48 45.17
C ARG A 768 -5.89 12.75 45.80
N LEU A 769 -5.93 11.43 45.70
CA LEU A 769 -6.97 10.60 46.34
C LEU A 769 -6.95 10.72 47.87
N ALA A 770 -5.77 10.77 48.50
CA ALA A 770 -5.64 10.95 49.94
C ALA A 770 -6.12 12.35 50.38
N ASP A 771 -5.77 13.40 49.65
CA ASP A 771 -6.21 14.78 49.92
C ASP A 771 -7.74 14.91 49.78
N LEU A 772 -8.32 14.24 48.77
CA LEU A 772 -9.77 14.13 48.59
C LEU A 772 -10.46 13.34 49.71
N ARG A 773 -9.82 12.36 50.33
CA ARG A 773 -10.39 11.64 51.48
C ARG A 773 -10.21 12.41 52.80
N ALA A 774 -9.12 13.15 52.95
CA ALA A 774 -8.78 13.83 54.20
C ALA A 774 -9.63 15.09 54.47
N GLY A 775 -10.10 15.77 53.44
CA GLY A 775 -11.05 16.89 53.58
C GLY A 775 -12.54 16.49 53.56
N ALA A 776 -12.87 15.22 53.86
CA ALA A 776 -14.24 14.68 53.90
C ALA A 776 -14.84 14.68 55.31
#